data_AF-A0A369RY30-F1
#
_entry.id   AF-A0A369RY30-F1
#
_cell.length_a   1.000
_cell.length_b   1.000
_cell.length_c   1.000
_cell.angle_alpha   90.00
_cell.angle_beta   90.00
_cell.angle_gamma   90.00
#
_symmetry.space_group_name_H-M   'P 1'
#
loop_
_entity.id
_entity.type
_entity.pdbx_description
1 polymer ?
#
loop_
_entity_poly.entity_id
_entity_poly.type
_entity_poly.pdbx_seq_one_letter_code
_entity_poly.pdbx_strand_id
1 'polypeptide(L)'
;LVYCWTVGSNNYQTQTIKNTNAPKWDEFVDFIVHIRYGQSLIVNVQDHDTVTEDDFLGTVKLDVNFLAQKKRTNTWFPLKNVDKGEVRLDIVWLSISDSVEDLQLEAGDCKEPKQQFPHALLLTNVLNGKLVTERRTYCKVTVGNSTFTSKPTKRKTKVPRWDVQYKFLITNPQKEEAIFEMFEFDSNNALGKVIVPLSELLKDDDKMTLDSTFPLQGGESDKDDSLHLEIILRVLYYEGEDLSSDEELPSDSENDHAGDLAKPDGSDIAPRGSVQLTIQESSSNSSLLVLVHSASNLPAMNQSGSIDSYVRAYLLPDRGKDDRKRTSTVNSDQNPAFGETFEFPVTYEEAKSRTLEVAVKSVTPNKTVGRVLINLSTVNIAATTTACNPECLIFATKTRPHIFQIFGGAILGLAIWLRVDGNSLGVLVDESWYVASYIMMGVGGVIFLIAFMGCFGAIRESTCLLGMYFAFMLVIFIAEIAGAIYAGVNRLRIEAEVKTRLTADIQDKYNQQGFNAITRAVDYVQTSLKCCGVTTPDNWRDSKFAASITAATINGPPVPDSCCISSQKNDCGIQPRPTPQAYNETIYQQGCYPRIEQIIDQSLTIAIIILSSVAVIEVLGMTLSMALLVAIRRGHGTV
;
A
#
# COMPACT_ATOMS: atom_id res chain seq x y z
N LEU A 1 -16.03 -31.93 -1.22
CA LEU A 1 -16.29 -30.47 -1.06
C LEU A 1 -16.06 -29.99 0.36
N VAL A 2 -15.33 -28.89 0.49
CA VAL A 2 -15.07 -28.12 1.72
C VAL A 2 -15.24 -26.62 1.43
N TYR A 3 -15.68 -25.84 2.43
CA TYR A 3 -15.64 -24.38 2.37
C TYR A 3 -14.60 -23.82 3.34
N CYS A 4 -13.88 -22.80 2.87
CA CYS A 4 -12.93 -22.02 3.65
C CYS A 4 -13.41 -20.57 3.74
N TRP A 5 -13.73 -20.11 4.94
CA TRP A 5 -14.15 -18.76 5.24
C TRP A 5 -12.97 -17.92 5.71
N THR A 6 -12.79 -16.72 5.17
CA THR A 6 -11.72 -15.79 5.53
C THR A 6 -12.27 -14.39 5.76
N VAL A 7 -12.00 -13.83 6.93
CA VAL A 7 -12.28 -12.43 7.28
C VAL A 7 -11.04 -11.83 7.92
N GLY A 8 -10.30 -11.02 7.16
CA GLY A 8 -9.01 -10.49 7.63
C GLY A 8 -7.99 -11.63 7.81
N SER A 9 -7.48 -11.80 9.04
CA SER A 9 -6.56 -12.88 9.41
C SER A 9 -7.25 -14.16 9.92
N ASN A 10 -8.57 -14.12 10.14
CA ASN A 10 -9.32 -15.25 10.67
C ASN A 10 -9.72 -16.18 9.53
N ASN A 11 -9.39 -17.46 9.67
CA ASN A 11 -9.72 -18.52 8.71
C ASN A 11 -10.49 -19.63 9.43
N TYR A 12 -11.55 -20.13 8.78
CA TYR A 12 -12.31 -21.29 9.24
C TYR A 12 -12.53 -22.25 8.08
N GLN A 13 -12.40 -23.55 8.34
CA GLN A 13 -12.60 -24.60 7.35
C GLN A 13 -13.69 -25.57 7.85
N THR A 14 -14.68 -25.84 7.00
CA THR A 14 -15.79 -26.75 7.35
C THR A 14 -15.38 -28.22 7.25
N GLN A 15 -16.22 -29.12 7.76
CA GLN A 15 -16.04 -30.55 7.52
C GLN A 15 -16.24 -30.90 6.03
N THR A 16 -15.53 -31.93 5.56
CA THR A 16 -15.67 -32.40 4.18
C THR A 16 -16.98 -33.16 3.98
N ILE A 17 -17.80 -32.71 3.04
CA ILE A 17 -18.95 -33.48 2.54
C ILE A 17 -18.53 -34.19 1.25
N LYS A 18 -18.75 -35.51 1.24
CA LYS A 18 -18.33 -36.40 0.16
C LYS A 18 -19.47 -36.62 -0.85
N ASN A 19 -19.09 -36.81 -2.12
CA ASN A 19 -19.96 -37.33 -3.19
C ASN A 19 -21.26 -36.54 -3.43
N THR A 20 -21.22 -35.20 -3.40
CA THR A 20 -22.38 -34.36 -3.74
C THR A 20 -21.94 -33.03 -4.35
N ASN A 21 -22.73 -32.52 -5.30
CA ASN A 21 -22.58 -31.20 -5.91
C ASN A 21 -23.57 -30.18 -5.33
N ALA A 22 -24.42 -30.60 -4.39
CA ALA A 22 -25.33 -29.74 -3.61
C ALA A 22 -25.14 -30.02 -2.10
N PRO A 23 -23.93 -29.82 -1.56
CA PRO A 23 -23.64 -30.03 -0.14
C PRO A 23 -24.42 -29.05 0.75
N LYS A 24 -24.81 -29.53 1.94
CA LYS A 24 -25.45 -28.73 2.99
C LYS A 24 -24.68 -28.96 4.30
N TRP A 25 -24.05 -27.90 4.81
CA TRP A 25 -23.27 -27.97 6.06
C TRP A 25 -24.08 -27.60 7.30
N ASP A 26 -24.96 -26.60 7.19
CA ASP A 26 -25.71 -26.04 8.33
C ASP A 26 -24.82 -25.70 9.55
N GLU A 27 -23.57 -25.27 9.28
CA GLU A 27 -22.61 -24.83 10.29
C GLU A 27 -22.67 -23.31 10.48
N PHE A 28 -22.44 -22.85 11.70
CA PHE A 28 -22.36 -21.43 12.05
C PHE A 28 -20.93 -21.07 12.43
N VAL A 29 -20.49 -19.90 11.97
CA VAL A 29 -19.14 -19.39 12.22
C VAL A 29 -19.24 -17.93 12.57
N ASP A 30 -18.65 -17.57 13.71
CA ASP A 30 -18.62 -16.19 14.18
C ASP A 30 -17.29 -15.53 13.85
N PHE A 31 -17.34 -14.30 13.34
CA PHE A 31 -16.17 -13.49 13.05
C PHE A 31 -16.23 -12.16 13.80
N ILE A 32 -15.20 -11.88 14.62
CA ILE A 32 -15.03 -10.56 15.22
C ILE A 32 -14.40 -9.64 14.18
N VAL A 33 -15.12 -8.59 13.77
CA VAL A 33 -14.65 -7.60 12.79
C VAL A 33 -14.07 -6.39 13.50
N HIS A 34 -12.77 -6.15 13.32
CA HIS A 34 -12.07 -4.98 13.90
C HIS A 34 -12.15 -3.73 13.05
N ILE A 35 -12.18 -3.87 11.72
CA ILE A 35 -12.20 -2.75 10.77
C ILE A 35 -13.32 -2.99 9.75
N ARG A 36 -14.35 -2.13 9.75
CA ARG A 36 -15.48 -2.30 8.83
C ARG A 36 -15.12 -1.93 7.39
N TYR A 37 -14.32 -0.89 7.19
CA TYR A 37 -14.04 -0.32 5.87
C TYR A 37 -12.84 -0.98 5.19
N GLY A 38 -12.98 -1.34 3.91
CA GLY A 38 -11.92 -1.96 3.10
C GLY A 38 -11.69 -3.45 3.37
N GLN A 39 -12.41 -4.05 4.32
CA GLN A 39 -12.35 -5.49 4.61
C GLN A 39 -13.39 -6.25 3.79
N SER A 40 -13.06 -7.48 3.38
CA SER A 40 -14.00 -8.37 2.69
C SER A 40 -14.12 -9.70 3.42
N LEU A 41 -15.34 -10.23 3.44
CA LEU A 41 -15.63 -11.63 3.74
C LEU A 41 -15.39 -12.44 2.47
N ILE A 42 -14.50 -13.41 2.53
CA ILE A 42 -14.15 -14.29 1.41
C ILE A 42 -14.58 -15.71 1.77
N VAL A 43 -15.35 -16.34 0.89
CA VAL A 43 -15.76 -17.74 1.01
C VAL A 43 -15.21 -18.49 -0.19
N ASN A 44 -14.28 -19.40 0.03
CA ASN A 44 -13.66 -20.24 -0.99
C ASN A 44 -14.25 -21.64 -0.95
N VAL A 45 -14.55 -22.18 -2.12
CA VAL A 45 -15.05 -23.55 -2.32
C VAL A 45 -13.94 -24.40 -2.90
N GLN A 46 -13.70 -25.55 -2.29
CA GLN A 46 -12.66 -26.47 -2.74
C GLN A 46 -13.23 -27.89 -2.82
N ASP A 47 -12.77 -28.66 -3.81
CA ASP A 47 -12.90 -30.11 -3.74
C ASP A 47 -11.78 -30.67 -2.88
N HIS A 48 -12.15 -31.52 -1.93
CA HIS A 48 -11.18 -32.06 -1.00
C HIS A 48 -10.84 -33.48 -1.43
N ASP A 49 -9.63 -33.65 -1.98
CA ASP A 49 -9.15 -34.92 -2.49
C ASP A 49 -8.08 -35.51 -1.58
N THR A 50 -8.24 -36.79 -1.22
CA THR A 50 -7.31 -37.45 -0.29
C THR A 50 -5.95 -37.81 -0.91
N VAL A 51 -5.75 -37.58 -2.21
CA VAL A 51 -4.60 -38.08 -2.99
C VAL A 51 -3.93 -36.98 -3.85
N THR A 52 -4.67 -35.95 -4.24
CA THR A 52 -4.23 -34.82 -5.09
C THR A 52 -4.36 -33.49 -4.35
N GLU A 53 -3.76 -32.42 -4.87
CA GLU A 53 -4.01 -31.07 -4.33
C GLU A 53 -5.48 -30.68 -4.55
N ASP A 54 -6.09 -30.03 -3.55
CA ASP A 54 -7.51 -29.65 -3.56
C ASP A 54 -7.85 -28.71 -4.72
N ASP A 55 -8.76 -29.13 -5.60
CA ASP A 55 -9.18 -28.35 -6.76
C ASP A 55 -10.06 -27.16 -6.33
N PHE A 56 -9.71 -25.96 -6.78
CA PHE A 56 -10.45 -24.74 -6.46
C PHE A 56 -11.74 -24.64 -7.29
N LEU A 57 -12.88 -24.48 -6.61
CA LEU A 57 -14.23 -24.52 -7.18
C LEU A 57 -14.98 -23.18 -7.09
N GLY A 58 -14.27 -22.09 -6.79
CA GLY A 58 -14.81 -20.73 -6.89
C GLY A 58 -14.80 -19.95 -5.57
N THR A 59 -15.06 -18.65 -5.68
CA THR A 59 -15.02 -17.72 -4.54
C THR A 59 -16.23 -16.79 -4.53
N VAL A 60 -16.76 -16.53 -3.33
CA VAL A 60 -17.58 -15.35 -3.04
C VAL A 60 -16.76 -14.34 -2.26
N LYS A 61 -16.82 -13.07 -2.66
CA LYS A 61 -16.19 -11.95 -1.95
C LYS A 61 -17.22 -10.87 -1.67
N LEU A 62 -17.53 -10.65 -0.40
CA LEU A 62 -18.53 -9.69 0.08
C LEU A 62 -17.86 -8.56 0.85
N ASP A 63 -18.28 -7.32 0.60
CA ASP A 63 -17.80 -6.16 1.33
C ASP A 63 -18.38 -6.16 2.76
N VAL A 64 -17.51 -6.06 3.77
CA VAL A 64 -17.92 -6.15 5.18
C VAL A 64 -18.75 -4.94 5.58
N ASN A 65 -18.45 -3.75 5.06
CA ASN A 65 -19.24 -2.55 5.33
C ASN A 65 -20.65 -2.65 4.74
N PHE A 66 -20.80 -3.24 3.55
CA PHE A 66 -22.12 -3.55 2.98
C PHE A 66 -22.91 -4.54 3.84
N LEU A 67 -22.27 -5.60 4.35
CA LEU A 67 -22.92 -6.55 5.26
C LEU A 67 -23.39 -5.88 6.55
N ALA A 68 -22.57 -4.98 7.10
CA ALA A 68 -22.92 -4.20 8.29
C ALA A 68 -24.12 -3.28 8.06
N GLN A 69 -24.22 -2.64 6.88
CA GLN A 69 -25.37 -1.79 6.53
C GLN A 69 -26.65 -2.60 6.32
N LYS A 70 -26.52 -3.79 5.71
CA LYS A 70 -27.68 -4.63 5.39
C LYS A 70 -28.24 -5.37 6.61
N LYS A 71 -27.49 -5.42 7.73
CA LYS A 71 -27.82 -6.07 9.01
C LYS A 71 -28.00 -7.59 8.92
N ARG A 72 -28.84 -8.11 8.01
CA ARG A 72 -28.96 -9.54 7.72
C ARG A 72 -29.03 -9.81 6.22
N THR A 73 -28.33 -10.85 5.78
CA THR A 73 -28.33 -11.29 4.39
C THR A 73 -28.48 -12.80 4.32
N ASN A 74 -29.66 -13.27 3.92
CA ASN A 74 -29.93 -14.67 3.63
C ASN A 74 -30.24 -14.83 2.14
N THR A 75 -29.25 -15.19 1.32
CA THR A 75 -29.42 -15.32 -0.13
C THR A 75 -28.40 -16.25 -0.76
N TRP A 76 -28.68 -16.69 -1.98
CA TRP A 76 -27.72 -17.34 -2.87
C TRP A 76 -26.76 -16.31 -3.47
N PHE A 77 -25.48 -16.68 -3.56
CA PHE A 77 -24.41 -15.91 -4.16
C PHE A 77 -23.72 -16.74 -5.25
N PRO A 78 -23.58 -16.22 -6.48
CA PRO A 78 -22.87 -16.91 -7.53
C PRO A 78 -21.36 -16.96 -7.24
N LEU A 79 -20.76 -18.12 -7.48
CA LEU A 79 -19.33 -18.33 -7.35
C LEU A 79 -18.60 -17.64 -8.51
N LYS A 80 -17.55 -16.88 -8.19
CA LYS A 80 -16.66 -16.29 -9.20
C LYS A 80 -15.61 -17.31 -9.64
N ASN A 81 -15.16 -17.18 -10.88
CA ASN A 81 -14.13 -18.01 -11.52
C ASN A 81 -14.56 -19.47 -11.80
N VAL A 82 -15.86 -19.74 -11.90
CA VAL A 82 -16.42 -21.02 -12.34
C VAL A 82 -17.62 -20.81 -13.27
N ASP A 83 -17.88 -21.78 -14.16
CA ASP A 83 -18.97 -21.69 -15.15
C ASP A 83 -20.36 -21.82 -14.52
N LYS A 84 -20.50 -22.64 -13.47
CA LYS A 84 -21.74 -22.87 -12.73
C LYS A 84 -21.44 -23.16 -11.27
N GLY A 85 -22.15 -22.49 -10.37
CA GLY A 85 -22.04 -22.75 -8.94
C GLY A 85 -22.53 -21.56 -8.13
N GLU A 86 -23.29 -21.84 -7.07
CA GLU A 86 -23.80 -20.83 -6.15
C GLU A 86 -23.68 -21.35 -4.72
N VAL A 87 -23.54 -20.43 -3.77
CA VAL A 87 -23.54 -20.75 -2.33
C VAL A 87 -24.59 -19.91 -1.62
N ARG A 88 -25.41 -20.55 -0.79
CA ARG A 88 -26.35 -19.86 0.09
C ARG A 88 -25.68 -19.50 1.39
N LEU A 89 -25.70 -18.22 1.76
CA LEU A 89 -25.17 -17.74 3.03
C LEU A 89 -26.28 -17.00 3.79
N ASP A 90 -26.43 -17.31 5.09
CA ASP A 90 -27.20 -16.50 6.05
C ASP A 90 -26.22 -15.79 6.97
N ILE A 91 -26.03 -14.50 6.73
CA ILE A 91 -25.06 -13.64 7.42
C ILE A 91 -25.84 -12.65 8.29
N VAL A 92 -25.56 -12.64 9.58
CA VAL A 92 -26.14 -11.72 10.55
C VAL A 92 -25.03 -10.81 11.08
N TRP A 93 -25.26 -9.50 11.04
CA TRP A 93 -24.39 -8.50 11.64
C TRP A 93 -24.88 -8.18 13.05
N LEU A 94 -24.06 -8.48 14.05
CA LEU A 94 -24.30 -8.11 15.44
C LEU A 94 -23.59 -6.79 15.76
N SER A 95 -24.34 -5.85 16.33
CA SER A 95 -23.83 -4.59 16.87
C SER A 95 -23.35 -4.79 18.30
N ILE A 96 -22.43 -3.93 18.73
CA ILE A 96 -21.82 -3.97 20.06
C ILE A 96 -22.43 -2.85 20.89
N SER A 97 -22.94 -3.15 22.09
CA SER A 97 -23.51 -2.18 23.03
C SER A 97 -22.75 -2.16 24.36
N ASP A 98 -22.69 -0.98 24.98
CA ASP A 98 -22.23 -0.76 26.36
C ASP A 98 -23.39 -0.68 27.36
N SER A 99 -24.62 -0.99 26.93
CA SER A 99 -25.84 -1.04 27.73
C SER A 99 -26.29 -2.48 27.99
N VAL A 100 -26.70 -2.76 29.23
CA VAL A 100 -27.21 -4.07 29.66
C VAL A 100 -28.65 -4.27 29.17
N GLU A 101 -29.38 -3.19 28.92
CA GLU A 101 -30.76 -3.21 28.43
C GLU A 101 -30.89 -3.87 27.04
N ASP A 102 -29.82 -3.84 26.24
CA ASP A 102 -29.77 -4.51 24.93
C ASP A 102 -29.57 -6.03 25.04
N LEU A 103 -29.34 -6.57 26.25
CA LEU A 103 -29.11 -7.99 26.47
C LEU A 103 -30.42 -8.78 26.37
N GLN A 104 -30.71 -9.27 25.17
CA GLN A 104 -31.88 -10.11 24.90
C GLN A 104 -31.56 -11.58 25.14
N LEU A 105 -31.82 -12.09 26.35
CA LEU A 105 -31.79 -13.52 26.64
C LEU A 105 -33.18 -14.10 26.36
N GLU A 106 -33.33 -14.95 25.34
CA GLU A 106 -34.60 -15.63 25.08
C GLU A 106 -35.01 -16.46 26.31
N ALA A 107 -36.22 -16.22 26.84
CA ALA A 107 -36.86 -17.08 27.82
C ALA A 107 -37.28 -18.37 27.11
N GLY A 108 -36.48 -19.43 27.26
CA GLY A 108 -36.69 -20.67 26.52
C GLY A 108 -38.07 -21.29 26.75
N ASP A 109 -38.86 -21.39 25.68
CA ASP A 109 -39.89 -22.41 25.57
C ASP A 109 -39.26 -23.64 24.90
N CYS A 110 -39.46 -24.82 25.49
CA CYS A 110 -38.79 -26.06 25.10
C CYS A 110 -39.36 -26.62 23.80
N LYS A 111 -39.08 -25.99 22.65
CA LYS A 111 -39.28 -26.58 21.33
C LYS A 111 -38.12 -26.22 20.40
N GLU A 112 -37.36 -27.28 20.08
CA GLU A 112 -36.23 -27.36 19.13
C GLU A 112 -34.95 -26.60 19.50
N PRO A 113 -33.76 -27.12 19.15
CA PRO A 113 -32.49 -26.45 19.41
C PRO A 113 -32.40 -25.22 18.49
N LYS A 114 -32.96 -24.09 18.95
CA LYS A 114 -32.79 -22.80 18.28
C LYS A 114 -31.30 -22.46 18.27
N GLN A 115 -30.82 -22.10 17.08
CA GLN A 115 -29.49 -21.59 16.81
C GLN A 115 -29.06 -20.56 17.87
N GLN A 116 -27.98 -20.83 18.61
CA GLN A 116 -27.57 -20.03 19.75
C GLN A 116 -26.49 -19.03 19.35
N PHE A 117 -26.89 -17.80 19.07
CA PHE A 117 -25.96 -16.70 18.80
C PHE A 117 -25.18 -16.31 20.08
N PRO A 118 -23.95 -15.78 19.96
CA PRO A 118 -23.28 -15.18 21.10
C PRO A 118 -24.01 -13.89 21.51
N HIS A 119 -24.22 -13.72 22.82
CA HIS A 119 -24.94 -12.58 23.38
C HIS A 119 -24.01 -11.48 23.90
N ALA A 120 -22.71 -11.78 24.06
CA ALA A 120 -21.74 -10.78 24.48
C ALA A 120 -20.33 -11.04 23.91
N LEU A 121 -19.54 -9.98 23.84
CA LEU A 121 -18.11 -10.01 23.56
C LEU A 121 -17.37 -9.60 24.83
N LEU A 122 -16.50 -10.48 25.31
CA LEU A 122 -15.62 -10.23 26.45
C LEU A 122 -14.20 -9.96 25.97
N LEU A 123 -13.65 -8.80 26.33
CA LEU A 123 -12.25 -8.45 26.17
C LEU A 123 -11.56 -8.58 27.53
N THR A 124 -10.47 -9.34 27.59
CA THR A 124 -9.72 -9.58 28.83
C THR A 124 -8.28 -9.12 28.65
N ASN A 125 -7.92 -8.02 29.30
CA ASN A 125 -6.57 -7.47 29.28
C ASN A 125 -5.81 -7.99 30.51
N VAL A 126 -4.81 -8.83 30.28
CA VAL A 126 -3.90 -9.31 31.31
C VAL A 126 -2.66 -8.42 31.30
N LEU A 127 -2.64 -7.44 32.21
CA LEU A 127 -1.67 -6.35 32.18
C LEU A 127 -0.36 -6.74 32.86
N ASN A 128 -0.36 -6.77 34.19
CA ASN A 128 0.80 -7.09 35.01
C ASN A 128 0.39 -7.81 36.30
N GLY A 129 1.39 -8.41 36.96
CA GLY A 129 1.24 -9.00 38.29
C GLY A 129 2.22 -8.39 39.28
N LYS A 130 1.99 -8.66 40.55
CA LYS A 130 2.89 -8.36 41.67
C LYS A 130 3.16 -9.68 42.39
N LEU A 131 4.43 -9.99 42.61
CA LEU A 131 4.89 -11.20 43.26
C LEU A 131 5.84 -10.86 44.42
N VAL A 132 5.75 -11.60 45.52
CA VAL A 132 6.68 -11.49 46.66
C VAL A 132 8.04 -12.08 46.28
N THR A 133 8.02 -13.23 45.59
CA THR A 133 9.19 -13.98 45.15
C THR A 133 9.44 -13.81 43.64
N GLU A 134 10.70 -13.64 43.23
CA GLU A 134 11.05 -13.51 41.81
C GLU A 134 10.86 -14.82 41.06
N ARG A 135 9.93 -14.84 40.10
CA ARG A 135 9.63 -16.01 39.28
C ARG A 135 9.55 -15.63 37.81
N ARG A 136 9.73 -16.60 36.92
CA ARG A 136 9.33 -16.47 35.51
C ARG A 136 7.91 -16.99 35.41
N THR A 137 6.98 -16.12 35.04
CA THR A 137 5.55 -16.45 35.04
C THR A 137 4.89 -16.23 33.69
N TYR A 138 3.78 -16.93 33.50
CA TYR A 138 2.84 -16.79 32.40
C TYR A 138 1.40 -16.97 32.92
N CYS A 139 0.41 -16.52 32.15
CA CYS A 139 -1.00 -16.58 32.55
C CYS A 139 -1.82 -17.41 31.57
N LYS A 140 -2.82 -18.11 32.08
CA LYS A 140 -3.89 -18.73 31.31
C LYS A 140 -5.20 -18.03 31.61
N VAL A 141 -5.97 -17.76 30.56
CA VAL A 141 -7.32 -17.17 30.67
C VAL A 141 -8.30 -18.15 30.07
N THR A 142 -9.25 -18.60 30.89
CA THR A 142 -10.25 -19.60 30.50
C THR A 142 -11.65 -19.01 30.67
N VAL A 143 -12.47 -19.13 29.62
CA VAL A 143 -13.88 -18.74 29.63
C VAL A 143 -14.66 -19.83 28.88
N GLY A 144 -15.58 -20.48 29.57
CA GLY A 144 -16.29 -21.65 29.05
C GLY A 144 -15.30 -22.74 28.60
N ASN A 145 -15.34 -23.10 27.32
CA ASN A 145 -14.47 -24.13 26.73
C ASN A 145 -13.19 -23.57 26.08
N SER A 146 -13.00 -22.25 26.11
CA SER A 146 -11.89 -21.58 25.45
C SER A 146 -10.81 -21.20 26.45
N THR A 147 -9.56 -21.55 26.17
CA THR A 147 -8.40 -21.16 26.99
C THR A 147 -7.31 -20.54 26.13
N PHE A 148 -6.84 -19.34 26.51
CA PHE A 148 -5.66 -18.71 25.94
C PHE A 148 -4.50 -18.69 26.94
N THR A 149 -3.27 -18.70 26.43
CA THR A 149 -2.04 -18.72 27.25
C THR A 149 -1.09 -17.61 26.81
N SER A 150 -0.61 -16.81 27.76
CA SER A 150 0.36 -15.75 27.49
C SER A 150 1.78 -16.29 27.32
N LYS A 151 2.63 -15.51 26.66
CA LYS A 151 4.07 -15.81 26.61
C LYS A 151 4.68 -15.64 28.01
N PRO A 152 5.62 -16.51 28.40
CA PRO A 152 6.30 -16.37 29.67
C PRO A 152 7.21 -15.15 29.69
N THR A 153 7.37 -14.57 30.88
CA THR A 153 8.34 -13.50 31.11
C THR A 153 9.77 -13.97 30.79
N LYS A 154 10.55 -13.08 30.18
CA LYS A 154 11.91 -13.39 29.70
C LYS A 154 12.90 -13.67 30.82
N ARG A 155 12.70 -13.04 31.99
CA ARG A 155 13.57 -13.12 33.17
C ARG A 155 12.71 -13.23 34.42
N LYS A 156 13.29 -13.76 35.51
CA LYS A 156 12.64 -13.77 36.81
C LYS A 156 12.40 -12.33 37.27
N THR A 157 11.21 -12.04 37.77
CA THR A 157 10.81 -10.70 38.21
C THR A 157 9.74 -10.77 39.28
N LYS A 158 9.67 -9.75 40.14
CA LYS A 158 8.58 -9.53 41.09
C LYS A 158 7.39 -8.79 40.49
N VAL A 159 7.56 -8.20 39.30
CA VAL A 159 6.52 -7.42 38.63
C VAL A 159 6.42 -7.90 37.18
N PRO A 160 5.88 -9.12 36.97
CA PRO A 160 5.69 -9.64 35.62
C PRO A 160 4.71 -8.77 34.84
N ARG A 161 4.97 -8.55 33.55
CA ARG A 161 4.14 -7.74 32.66
C ARG A 161 3.93 -8.47 31.35
N TRP A 162 2.68 -8.58 30.93
CA TRP A 162 2.28 -9.28 29.72
C TRP A 162 1.64 -8.34 28.70
N ASP A 163 0.80 -7.39 29.14
CA ASP A 163 0.08 -6.43 28.27
C ASP A 163 -0.59 -7.13 27.07
N VAL A 164 -1.32 -8.21 27.32
CA VAL A 164 -2.01 -9.01 26.28
C VAL A 164 -3.51 -8.91 26.42
N GLN A 165 -4.23 -8.82 25.30
CA GLN A 165 -5.69 -8.86 25.24
C GLN A 165 -6.17 -10.19 24.64
N TYR A 166 -7.14 -10.84 25.28
CA TYR A 166 -7.87 -11.96 24.69
C TYR A 166 -9.34 -11.64 24.52
N LYS A 167 -9.95 -12.20 23.48
CA LYS A 167 -11.34 -11.94 23.09
C LYS A 167 -12.13 -13.23 23.14
N PHE A 168 -13.27 -13.21 23.79
CA PHE A 168 -14.17 -14.36 23.92
C PHE A 168 -15.58 -13.97 23.50
N LEU A 169 -16.22 -14.82 22.70
CA LEU A 169 -17.65 -14.73 22.46
C LEU A 169 -18.35 -15.48 23.57
N ILE A 170 -19.29 -14.80 24.23
CA ILE A 170 -19.98 -15.29 25.42
C ILE A 170 -21.40 -15.66 25.03
N THR A 171 -21.79 -16.88 25.38
CA THR A 171 -23.13 -17.38 25.10
C THR A 171 -24.11 -16.90 26.15
N ASN A 172 -23.73 -16.87 27.44
CA ASN A 172 -24.59 -16.38 28.50
C ASN A 172 -23.77 -15.65 29.59
N PRO A 173 -23.69 -14.31 29.54
CA PRO A 173 -22.91 -13.54 30.51
C PRO A 173 -23.48 -13.58 31.94
N GLN A 174 -24.71 -14.08 32.16
CA GLN A 174 -25.25 -14.25 33.51
C GLN A 174 -24.78 -15.55 34.19
N LYS A 175 -24.28 -16.53 33.43
CA LYS A 175 -23.91 -17.87 33.93
C LYS A 175 -22.42 -18.17 33.82
N GLU A 176 -21.74 -17.57 32.85
CA GLU A 176 -20.33 -17.83 32.58
C GLU A 176 -19.40 -17.03 33.50
N GLU A 177 -18.20 -17.54 33.70
CA GLU A 177 -17.13 -16.94 34.50
C GLU A 177 -15.81 -16.89 33.70
N ALA A 178 -15.01 -15.87 33.96
CA ALA A 178 -13.67 -15.75 33.43
C ALA A 178 -12.65 -16.13 34.52
N ILE A 179 -11.82 -17.12 34.21
CA ILE A 179 -10.83 -17.68 35.13
C ILE A 179 -9.43 -17.30 34.64
N PHE A 180 -8.69 -16.59 35.47
CA PHE A 180 -7.33 -16.14 35.21
C PHE A 180 -6.38 -16.89 36.13
N GLU A 181 -5.50 -17.71 35.59
CA GLU A 181 -4.55 -18.51 36.36
C GLU A 181 -3.12 -18.10 36.05
N MET A 182 -2.31 -17.86 37.08
CA MET A 182 -0.88 -17.57 36.92
C MET A 182 -0.06 -18.82 37.21
N PHE A 183 0.90 -19.11 36.34
CA PHE A 183 1.79 -20.25 36.45
C PHE A 183 3.25 -19.81 36.51
N GLU A 184 4.05 -20.55 37.28
CA GLU A 184 5.51 -20.49 37.17
C GLU A 184 5.96 -21.31 35.96
N PHE A 185 6.74 -20.68 35.08
CA PHE A 185 7.19 -21.27 33.81
C PHE A 185 8.16 -22.45 34.02
N ASP A 186 9.07 -22.33 34.99
CA ASP A 186 10.15 -23.31 35.15
C ASP A 186 9.63 -24.64 35.76
N SER A 187 8.66 -24.58 36.68
CA SER A 187 8.07 -25.75 37.36
C SER A 187 6.71 -26.18 36.79
N ASN A 188 6.05 -25.30 36.02
CA ASN A 188 4.66 -25.43 35.59
C ASN A 188 3.65 -25.54 36.75
N ASN A 189 4.02 -25.04 37.93
CA ASN A 189 3.12 -24.97 39.10
C ASN A 189 2.17 -23.79 38.97
N ALA A 190 0.90 -24.00 39.37
CA ALA A 190 -0.08 -22.93 39.49
C ALA A 190 0.24 -22.10 40.74
N LEU A 191 0.53 -20.82 40.53
CA LEU A 191 0.75 -19.86 41.62
C LEU A 191 -0.58 -19.47 42.24
N GLY A 192 -1.61 -19.26 41.44
CA GLY A 192 -2.96 -19.01 41.94
C GLY A 192 -3.87 -18.53 40.83
N LYS A 193 -5.13 -18.27 41.19
CA LYS A 193 -6.15 -17.87 40.24
C LYS A 193 -7.04 -16.73 40.73
N VAL A 194 -7.63 -16.03 39.77
CA VAL A 194 -8.68 -15.03 39.95
C VAL A 194 -9.88 -15.51 39.14
N ILE A 195 -11.06 -15.55 39.76
CA ILE A 195 -12.31 -15.92 39.10
C ILE A 195 -13.20 -14.70 39.12
N VAL A 196 -13.69 -14.29 37.94
CA VAL A 196 -14.58 -13.15 37.77
C VAL A 196 -15.89 -13.66 37.15
N PRO A 197 -16.97 -13.77 37.92
CA PRO A 197 -18.30 -14.06 37.37
C PRO A 197 -18.74 -12.94 36.43
N LEU A 198 -19.08 -13.24 35.18
CA LEU A 198 -19.43 -12.20 34.20
C LEU A 198 -20.72 -11.45 34.59
N SER A 199 -21.56 -12.06 35.43
CA SER A 199 -22.75 -11.43 36.00
C SER A 199 -22.45 -10.22 36.89
N GLU A 200 -21.22 -10.07 37.40
CA GLU A 200 -20.81 -8.91 38.18
C GLU A 200 -20.61 -7.69 37.27
N LEU A 201 -20.07 -7.89 36.07
CA LEU A 201 -19.89 -6.84 35.05
C LEU A 201 -21.23 -6.29 34.55
N LEU A 202 -22.27 -7.12 34.53
CA LEU A 202 -23.63 -6.70 34.16
C LEU A 202 -24.31 -5.81 35.22
N LYS A 203 -23.78 -5.75 36.44
CA LYS A 203 -24.32 -4.91 37.52
C LYS A 203 -23.54 -3.61 37.68
N ASP A 204 -22.44 -3.45 36.95
CA ASP A 204 -21.53 -2.33 37.11
C ASP A 204 -22.06 -1.10 36.37
N ASP A 205 -22.07 0.05 37.06
CA ASP A 205 -22.46 1.34 36.50
C ASP A 205 -21.39 1.89 35.53
N ASP A 206 -20.15 1.35 35.57
CA ASP A 206 -19.05 1.77 34.69
C ASP A 206 -19.07 1.04 33.33
N LYS A 207 -20.24 1.04 32.67
CA LYS A 207 -20.41 0.55 31.29
C LYS A 207 -19.82 -0.86 31.08
N MET A 208 -20.14 -1.79 31.99
CA MET A 208 -19.67 -3.18 31.95
C MET A 208 -18.14 -3.34 31.82
N THR A 209 -17.38 -2.47 32.48
CA THR A 209 -15.92 -2.46 32.47
C THR A 209 -15.37 -2.57 33.89
N LEU A 210 -14.40 -3.47 34.11
CA LEU A 210 -13.77 -3.71 35.40
C LEU A 210 -12.27 -3.61 35.26
N ASP A 211 -11.67 -2.56 35.84
CA ASP A 211 -10.23 -2.36 35.91
C ASP A 211 -9.76 -2.39 37.36
N SER A 212 -9.09 -3.47 37.78
CA SER A 212 -8.68 -3.64 39.18
C SER A 212 -7.51 -4.60 39.36
N THR A 213 -6.95 -4.61 40.57
CA THR A 213 -5.91 -5.54 41.00
C THR A 213 -6.50 -6.55 41.97
N PHE A 214 -6.41 -7.83 41.61
CA PHE A 214 -7.00 -8.94 42.35
C PHE A 214 -5.91 -9.75 43.06
N PRO A 215 -6.08 -10.09 44.35
CA PRO A 215 -5.19 -11.03 45.01
C PRO A 215 -5.35 -12.43 44.40
N LEU A 216 -4.24 -13.15 44.24
CA LEU A 216 -4.29 -14.54 43.78
C LEU A 216 -4.89 -15.45 44.86
N GLN A 217 -5.77 -16.35 44.45
CA GLN A 217 -6.40 -17.34 45.32
C GLN A 217 -5.93 -18.76 44.99
N GLY A 218 -5.62 -19.54 46.02
CA GLY A 218 -5.13 -20.92 45.87
C GLY A 218 -3.73 -21.00 45.26
N GLY A 219 -3.27 -22.23 44.98
CA GLY A 219 -1.94 -22.49 44.43
C GLY A 219 -0.80 -22.27 45.44
N GLU A 220 0.41 -22.10 44.92
CA GLU A 220 1.64 -21.83 45.70
C GLU A 220 1.96 -20.33 45.84
N SER A 221 0.95 -19.46 45.70
CA SER A 221 1.10 -17.99 45.78
C SER A 221 1.40 -17.53 47.21
N ASP A 222 2.22 -16.48 47.29
CA ASP A 222 2.44 -15.75 48.52
C ASP A 222 1.23 -14.81 48.79
N LYS A 223 0.95 -14.47 50.05
CA LYS A 223 -0.27 -13.73 50.45
C LYS A 223 -0.45 -12.34 49.80
N ASP A 224 0.65 -11.74 49.34
CA ASP A 224 0.65 -10.42 48.70
C ASP A 224 0.78 -10.49 47.17
N ASP A 225 0.69 -11.69 46.60
CA ASP A 225 0.71 -11.87 45.15
C ASP A 225 -0.63 -11.43 44.54
N SER A 226 -0.56 -10.63 43.48
CA SER A 226 -1.74 -10.08 42.84
C SER A 226 -1.61 -9.98 41.33
N LEU A 227 -2.74 -9.88 40.65
CA LEU A 227 -2.87 -9.77 39.20
C LEU A 227 -3.77 -8.58 38.85
N HIS A 228 -3.27 -7.69 38.00
CA HIS A 228 -4.02 -6.55 37.49
C HIS A 228 -4.66 -6.90 36.16
N LEU A 229 -5.98 -6.71 36.11
CA LEU A 229 -6.83 -7.10 34.99
C LEU A 229 -7.73 -5.92 34.64
N GLU A 230 -7.88 -5.69 33.34
CA GLU A 230 -8.93 -4.85 32.79
C GLU A 230 -9.84 -5.75 31.94
N ILE A 231 -11.11 -5.85 32.32
CA ILE A 231 -12.09 -6.75 31.73
C ILE A 231 -13.24 -5.91 31.20
N ILE A 232 -13.55 -6.05 29.92
CA ILE A 232 -14.57 -5.25 29.23
C ILE A 232 -15.58 -6.20 28.64
N LEU A 233 -16.83 -6.14 29.09
CA LEU A 233 -17.93 -6.90 28.53
C LEU A 233 -18.81 -5.96 27.67
N ARG A 234 -19.18 -6.43 26.47
CA ARG A 234 -20.10 -5.69 25.59
C ARG A 234 -21.19 -6.60 25.11
N VAL A 235 -22.42 -6.13 25.15
CA VAL A 235 -23.57 -6.89 24.65
C VAL A 235 -23.52 -6.93 23.13
N LEU A 236 -23.81 -8.11 22.57
CA LEU A 236 -24.01 -8.31 21.15
C LEU A 236 -25.50 -8.39 20.88
N TYR A 237 -26.01 -7.51 20.02
CA TYR A 237 -27.43 -7.45 19.70
C TYR A 237 -27.64 -7.25 18.20
N TYR A 238 -28.81 -7.67 17.73
CA TYR A 238 -29.24 -7.45 16.35
C TYR A 238 -30.07 -6.17 16.28
N GLU A 239 -29.67 -5.23 15.41
CA GLU A 239 -30.30 -3.92 15.29
C GLU A 239 -31.39 -3.87 14.20
N GLY A 240 -31.80 -5.01 13.64
CA GLY A 240 -32.84 -5.04 12.59
C GLY A 240 -34.24 -5.22 13.18
N GLU A 241 -35.25 -4.73 12.45
CA GLU A 241 -36.65 -5.03 12.79
C GLU A 241 -36.90 -6.53 12.59
N ASP A 242 -37.40 -7.20 13.64
CA ASP A 242 -37.77 -8.60 13.58
C ASP A 242 -38.97 -8.78 12.63
N LEU A 243 -38.72 -9.39 11.47
CA LEU A 243 -39.78 -9.97 10.66
C LEU A 243 -40.17 -11.32 11.29
N SER A 244 -40.87 -11.27 12.41
CA SER A 244 -41.49 -12.46 12.99
C SER A 244 -42.91 -12.16 13.45
N SER A 245 -43.87 -12.51 12.60
CA SER A 245 -45.10 -13.19 13.02
C SER A 245 -45.83 -13.67 11.77
N ASP A 246 -46.20 -14.94 11.81
CA ASP A 246 -46.96 -15.68 10.83
C ASP A 246 -48.21 -14.93 10.33
N GLU A 247 -48.45 -14.94 9.02
CA GLU A 247 -49.81 -14.78 8.50
C GLU A 247 -50.14 -15.94 7.53
N GLU A 248 -50.97 -16.83 8.05
CA GLU A 248 -51.75 -17.82 7.33
C GLU A 248 -52.67 -17.13 6.30
N LEU A 249 -52.79 -17.76 5.12
CA LEU A 249 -53.79 -17.43 4.10
C LEU A 249 -55.22 -17.57 4.66
N PRO A 250 -56.13 -16.63 4.35
CA PRO A 250 -57.31 -17.07 3.58
C PRO A 250 -57.95 -16.05 2.61
N SER A 251 -58.26 -16.59 1.41
CA SER A 251 -59.45 -16.44 0.55
C SER A 251 -60.22 -15.12 0.39
N ASP A 252 -60.30 -14.71 -0.88
CA ASP A 252 -61.47 -14.25 -1.66
C ASP A 252 -62.53 -13.36 -0.99
N SER A 253 -62.71 -12.14 -1.50
CA SER A 253 -63.64 -11.89 -2.62
C SER A 253 -63.89 -10.38 -2.86
N GLU A 254 -63.80 -10.00 -4.15
CA GLU A 254 -64.55 -8.98 -4.89
C GLU A 254 -64.25 -7.46 -4.74
N ASN A 255 -63.61 -6.93 -5.79
CA ASN A 255 -64.02 -5.83 -6.71
C ASN A 255 -64.75 -4.59 -6.12
N ASP A 256 -64.41 -3.34 -6.42
CA ASP A 256 -64.03 -2.75 -7.72
C ASP A 256 -63.34 -1.37 -7.61
N HIS A 257 -62.38 -1.16 -8.52
CA HIS A 257 -62.04 0.06 -9.27
C HIS A 257 -61.55 1.37 -8.58
N ALA A 258 -60.22 1.57 -8.59
CA ALA A 258 -59.56 2.69 -9.29
C ALA A 258 -58.01 2.62 -9.27
N GLY A 259 -57.38 2.40 -10.44
CA GLY A 259 -56.22 3.21 -10.86
C GLY A 259 -54.79 2.82 -10.48
N ASP A 260 -54.40 1.58 -10.78
CA ASP A 260 -53.11 1.14 -11.34
C ASP A 260 -51.78 1.59 -10.68
N LEU A 261 -51.41 0.90 -9.61
CA LEU A 261 -50.03 0.70 -9.15
C LEU A 261 -49.66 -0.77 -9.41
N ALA A 262 -49.04 -1.03 -10.56
CA ALA A 262 -48.53 -2.37 -10.88
C ALA A 262 -47.18 -2.64 -10.18
N LYS A 263 -47.15 -3.70 -9.38
CA LYS A 263 -46.01 -4.57 -9.07
C LYS A 263 -46.57 -6.00 -8.94
N PRO A 264 -45.75 -7.06 -9.04
CA PRO A 264 -44.54 -7.27 -9.83
C PRO A 264 -44.64 -8.57 -10.66
N ASP A 265 -43.99 -8.64 -11.81
CA ASP A 265 -43.75 -9.91 -12.49
C ASP A 265 -42.29 -10.33 -12.30
N GLY A 266 -42.09 -11.64 -12.09
CA GLY A 266 -40.78 -12.24 -11.90
C GLY A 266 -40.04 -12.33 -13.22
N SER A 267 -39.02 -11.51 -13.38
CA SER A 267 -37.87 -11.71 -14.28
C SER A 267 -36.89 -10.54 -14.13
N ASP A 268 -35.60 -10.84 -14.13
CA ASP A 268 -34.47 -9.90 -14.19
C ASP A 268 -34.34 -8.84 -13.08
N ILE A 269 -33.54 -9.14 -12.04
CA ILE A 269 -32.97 -8.09 -11.19
C ILE A 269 -31.85 -7.40 -11.98
N ALA A 270 -32.23 -6.41 -12.77
CA ALA A 270 -31.31 -5.48 -13.44
C ALA A 270 -30.45 -4.70 -12.40
N PRO A 271 -29.20 -4.35 -12.73
CA PRO A 271 -28.25 -3.73 -11.80
C PRO A 271 -28.74 -2.34 -11.33
N ARG A 272 -28.77 -2.11 -10.01
CA ARG A 272 -29.05 -0.77 -9.47
C ARG A 272 -27.81 0.10 -9.65
N GLY A 273 -27.96 1.20 -10.39
CA GLY A 273 -26.89 2.18 -10.60
C GLY A 273 -26.39 2.83 -9.31
N SER A 274 -25.18 3.36 -9.35
CA SER A 274 -24.52 4.04 -8.22
C SER A 274 -24.14 5.47 -8.58
N VAL A 275 -23.93 6.32 -7.57
CA VAL A 275 -23.47 7.72 -7.74
C VAL A 275 -22.26 7.92 -6.84
N GLN A 276 -21.17 8.46 -7.40
CA GLN A 276 -19.95 8.77 -6.68
C GLN A 276 -19.90 10.25 -6.32
N LEU A 277 -19.69 10.54 -5.03
CA LEU A 277 -19.71 11.88 -4.46
C LEU A 277 -18.49 12.11 -3.57
N THR A 278 -18.02 13.35 -3.47
CA THR A 278 -17.12 13.81 -2.41
C THR A 278 -17.79 14.96 -1.66
N ILE A 279 -17.78 14.88 -0.34
CA ILE A 279 -18.36 15.90 0.55
C ILE A 279 -17.20 16.45 1.39
N GLN A 280 -17.01 17.77 1.35
CA GLN A 280 -15.88 18.44 2.00
C GLN A 280 -16.28 19.83 2.50
N GLU A 281 -15.61 20.34 3.51
CA GLU A 281 -15.81 21.71 4.00
C GLU A 281 -14.84 22.68 3.30
N SER A 282 -15.34 23.85 2.90
CA SER A 282 -14.51 24.95 2.43
C SER A 282 -14.07 25.84 3.58
N SER A 283 -12.80 25.74 3.97
CA SER A 283 -12.22 26.52 5.08
C SER A 283 -12.20 28.04 4.83
N SER A 284 -12.31 28.50 3.58
CA SER A 284 -12.27 29.94 3.25
C SER A 284 -13.63 30.62 3.39
N ASN A 285 -14.72 29.90 3.16
CA ASN A 285 -16.06 30.49 3.02
C ASN A 285 -17.10 29.90 4.00
N SER A 286 -16.73 28.92 4.84
CA SER A 286 -17.66 28.22 5.75
C SER A 286 -18.85 27.60 4.99
N SER A 287 -18.55 26.90 3.90
CA SER A 287 -19.53 26.27 3.02
C SER A 287 -19.29 24.75 2.94
N LEU A 288 -20.37 23.97 2.81
CA LEU A 288 -20.29 22.55 2.46
C LEU A 288 -20.20 22.41 0.93
N LEU A 289 -19.12 21.79 0.46
CA LEU A 289 -18.89 21.48 -0.94
C LEU A 289 -19.24 20.01 -1.21
N VAL A 290 -20.12 19.78 -2.17
CA VAL A 290 -20.51 18.44 -2.64
C VAL A 290 -20.10 18.31 -4.10
N LEU A 291 -19.00 17.61 -4.36
CA LEU A 291 -18.55 17.26 -5.70
C LEU A 291 -19.28 16.01 -6.19
N VAL A 292 -19.99 16.15 -7.30
CA VAL A 292 -20.65 15.05 -8.02
C VAL A 292 -19.69 14.54 -9.09
N HIS A 293 -19.08 13.38 -8.87
CA HIS A 293 -18.11 12.82 -9.82
C HIS A 293 -18.80 12.20 -11.02
N SER A 294 -19.54 11.13 -10.79
CA SER A 294 -20.16 10.33 -11.84
C SER A 294 -21.32 9.50 -11.29
N ALA A 295 -22.16 8.99 -12.19
CA ALA A 295 -23.03 7.86 -11.90
C ALA A 295 -22.58 6.65 -12.75
N SER A 296 -22.90 5.43 -12.31
CA SER A 296 -22.59 4.22 -13.08
C SER A 296 -23.76 3.24 -13.08
N ASN A 297 -23.85 2.43 -14.13
CA ASN A 297 -24.91 1.43 -14.32
C ASN A 297 -26.33 2.02 -14.21
N LEU A 298 -26.56 3.21 -14.76
CA LEU A 298 -27.92 3.76 -14.83
C LEU A 298 -28.80 2.90 -15.76
N PRO A 299 -30.05 2.62 -15.37
CA PRO A 299 -30.95 1.80 -16.18
C PRO A 299 -31.26 2.47 -17.53
N ALA A 300 -31.21 1.69 -18.61
CA ALA A 300 -31.62 2.14 -19.94
C ALA A 300 -33.12 2.51 -19.94
N MET A 301 -33.48 3.70 -20.40
CA MET A 301 -34.88 4.16 -20.46
C MET A 301 -35.47 4.27 -21.88
N ASN A 302 -34.64 4.31 -22.93
CA ASN A 302 -35.07 4.48 -24.32
C ASN A 302 -34.73 3.26 -25.18
N GLN A 303 -35.42 3.07 -26.31
CA GLN A 303 -35.17 1.97 -27.28
C GLN A 303 -33.75 1.98 -27.90
N SER A 304 -33.01 3.09 -27.74
CA SER A 304 -31.60 3.24 -28.12
C SER A 304 -30.60 2.85 -27.02
N GLY A 305 -31.07 2.43 -25.85
CA GLY A 305 -30.21 2.00 -24.74
C GLY A 305 -29.59 3.11 -23.90
N SER A 306 -29.93 4.39 -24.13
CA SER A 306 -29.23 5.51 -23.49
C SER A 306 -30.13 6.51 -22.76
N ILE A 307 -29.61 7.11 -21.68
CA ILE A 307 -30.34 7.98 -20.75
C ILE A 307 -29.71 9.37 -20.67
N ASP A 308 -30.51 10.41 -20.89
CA ASP A 308 -30.09 11.81 -20.70
C ASP A 308 -30.31 12.16 -19.24
N SER A 309 -29.23 12.28 -18.46
CA SER A 309 -29.33 12.36 -17.00
C SER A 309 -28.61 13.57 -16.41
N TYR A 310 -29.13 14.06 -15.28
CA TYR A 310 -28.50 15.07 -14.45
C TYR A 310 -28.69 14.72 -12.97
N VAL A 311 -27.79 15.20 -12.13
CA VAL A 311 -27.90 15.05 -10.68
C VAL A 311 -28.50 16.31 -10.08
N ARG A 312 -29.46 16.12 -9.17
CA ARG A 312 -30.06 17.17 -8.35
C ARG A 312 -29.78 16.90 -6.88
N ALA A 313 -29.38 17.92 -6.14
CA ALA A 313 -29.17 17.82 -4.70
C ALA A 313 -29.97 18.86 -3.91
N TYR A 314 -30.35 18.47 -2.69
CA TYR A 314 -30.89 19.34 -1.65
C TYR A 314 -30.19 19.07 -0.33
N LEU A 315 -30.02 20.10 0.48
CA LEU A 315 -29.61 19.95 1.87
C LEU A 315 -30.85 20.10 2.77
N LEU A 316 -31.44 18.97 3.16
CA LEU A 316 -32.67 18.94 3.92
C LEU A 316 -32.48 19.56 5.32
N PRO A 317 -33.48 20.31 5.84
CA PRO A 317 -34.87 20.37 5.37
C PRO A 317 -35.14 21.33 4.20
N ASP A 318 -34.16 22.09 3.74
CA ASP A 318 -34.35 23.14 2.73
C ASP A 318 -34.72 22.54 1.37
N ARG A 319 -35.93 22.86 0.90
CA ARG A 319 -36.50 22.40 -0.38
C ARG A 319 -36.89 23.55 -1.30
N GLY A 320 -36.42 24.76 -1.01
CA GLY A 320 -36.69 25.95 -1.81
C GLY A 320 -36.17 25.82 -3.24
N LYS A 321 -36.72 26.65 -4.13
CA LYS A 321 -36.29 26.68 -5.54
C LYS A 321 -34.84 27.17 -5.67
N ASP A 322 -34.40 28.03 -4.76
CA ASP A 322 -33.06 28.63 -4.72
C ASP A 322 -32.02 27.71 -4.06
N ASP A 323 -32.45 26.77 -3.20
CA ASP A 323 -31.58 25.78 -2.54
C ASP A 323 -31.29 24.57 -3.43
N ARG A 324 -32.05 24.41 -4.53
CA ARG A 324 -31.91 23.30 -5.46
C ARG A 324 -30.63 23.45 -6.28
N LYS A 325 -29.68 22.55 -6.06
CA LYS A 325 -28.48 22.43 -6.89
C LYS A 325 -28.69 21.36 -7.96
N ARG A 326 -28.21 21.59 -9.18
CA ARG A 326 -28.28 20.62 -10.28
C ARG A 326 -27.03 20.70 -11.15
N THR A 327 -26.62 19.56 -11.69
CA THR A 327 -25.58 19.49 -12.71
C THR A 327 -26.14 19.88 -14.08
N SER A 328 -25.25 20.10 -15.03
CA SER A 328 -25.55 19.97 -16.45
C SER A 328 -26.04 18.55 -16.78
N THR A 329 -26.79 18.44 -17.88
CA THR A 329 -27.28 17.16 -18.38
C THR A 329 -26.21 16.48 -19.22
N VAL A 330 -25.91 15.24 -18.91
CA VAL A 330 -25.10 14.35 -19.75
C VAL A 330 -26.05 13.50 -20.57
N ASN A 331 -25.94 13.63 -21.90
CA ASN A 331 -26.85 12.97 -22.83
C ASN A 331 -26.32 11.59 -23.19
N SER A 332 -27.23 10.62 -23.22
CA SER A 332 -26.99 9.30 -23.77
C SER A 332 -25.74 8.61 -23.20
N ASP A 333 -25.60 8.59 -21.87
CA ASP A 333 -24.57 7.83 -21.16
C ASP A 333 -25.15 7.16 -19.90
N GLN A 334 -24.92 5.86 -19.74
CA GLN A 334 -25.31 5.11 -18.53
C GLN A 334 -24.27 5.22 -17.40
N ASN A 335 -23.09 5.76 -17.71
CA ASN A 335 -22.01 6.05 -16.77
C ASN A 335 -21.60 7.52 -16.81
N PRO A 336 -22.56 8.46 -16.68
CA PRO A 336 -22.31 9.88 -16.90
C PRO A 336 -21.29 10.42 -15.90
N ALA A 337 -20.27 11.12 -16.42
CA ALA A 337 -19.35 11.92 -15.61
C ALA A 337 -19.85 13.37 -15.55
N PHE A 338 -20.10 13.87 -14.34
CA PHE A 338 -20.59 15.24 -14.12
C PHE A 338 -19.44 16.17 -13.77
N GLY A 339 -18.61 15.80 -12.79
CA GLY A 339 -17.46 16.60 -12.32
C GLY A 339 -17.83 17.97 -11.75
N GLU A 340 -19.09 18.20 -11.35
CA GLU A 340 -19.59 19.50 -10.91
C GLU A 340 -19.68 19.57 -9.38
N THR A 341 -19.30 20.73 -8.81
CA THR A 341 -19.33 20.96 -7.36
C THR A 341 -20.50 21.85 -6.97
N PHE A 342 -21.30 21.39 -6.02
CA PHE A 342 -22.35 22.16 -5.38
C PHE A 342 -21.82 22.82 -4.11
N GLU A 343 -22.07 24.12 -3.96
CA GLU A 343 -21.76 24.86 -2.74
C GLU A 343 -23.05 25.15 -1.97
N PHE A 344 -23.11 24.68 -0.72
CA PHE A 344 -24.16 24.96 0.24
C PHE A 344 -23.59 25.88 1.35
N PRO A 345 -24.17 27.06 1.60
CA PRO A 345 -23.66 28.02 2.58
C PRO A 345 -24.06 27.61 4.00
N VAL A 346 -23.48 26.52 4.50
CA VAL A 346 -23.68 26.00 5.86
C VAL A 346 -22.33 25.66 6.49
N THR A 347 -22.22 25.88 7.80
CA THR A 347 -21.04 25.50 8.58
C THR A 347 -20.99 23.98 8.81
N TYR A 348 -19.82 23.42 9.14
CA TYR A 348 -19.69 22.00 9.48
C TYR A 348 -20.61 21.56 10.63
N GLU A 349 -20.70 22.35 11.69
CA GLU A 349 -21.56 22.03 12.84
C GLU A 349 -23.05 22.02 12.46
N GLU A 350 -23.47 22.95 11.61
CA GLU A 350 -24.84 22.96 11.10
C GLU A 350 -25.11 21.76 10.16
N ALA A 351 -24.13 21.42 9.31
CA ALA A 351 -24.21 20.29 8.40
C ALA A 351 -24.45 18.95 9.12
N LYS A 352 -23.85 18.71 10.29
CA LYS A 352 -24.04 17.46 11.07
C LYS A 352 -25.51 17.15 11.37
N SER A 353 -26.36 18.16 11.51
CA SER A 353 -27.78 17.99 11.81
C SER A 353 -28.68 17.87 10.56
N ARG A 354 -28.09 17.92 9.36
CA ARG A 354 -28.80 17.97 8.08
C ARG A 354 -28.62 16.68 7.27
N THR A 355 -29.51 16.46 6.30
CA THR A 355 -29.46 15.29 5.40
C THR A 355 -29.28 15.76 3.96
N LEU A 356 -28.24 15.28 3.30
CA LEU A 356 -28.02 15.53 1.88
C LEU A 356 -28.85 14.55 1.05
N GLU A 357 -29.84 15.06 0.32
CA GLU A 357 -30.59 14.29 -0.68
C GLU A 357 -29.92 14.47 -2.05
N VAL A 358 -29.53 13.36 -2.69
CA VAL A 358 -29.00 13.37 -4.06
C VAL A 358 -29.86 12.47 -4.93
N ALA A 359 -30.35 13.01 -6.04
CA ALA A 359 -31.23 12.30 -6.97
C ALA A 359 -30.73 12.42 -8.41
N VAL A 360 -30.58 11.28 -9.09
CA VAL A 360 -30.34 11.22 -10.54
C VAL A 360 -31.69 11.32 -11.24
N LYS A 361 -31.80 12.22 -12.21
CA LYS A 361 -33.03 12.44 -12.98
C LYS A 361 -32.77 12.28 -14.46
N SER A 362 -33.72 11.66 -15.16
CA SER A 362 -33.76 11.63 -16.61
C SER A 362 -34.50 12.85 -17.14
N VAL A 363 -34.07 13.37 -18.30
CA VAL A 363 -34.77 14.48 -18.99
C VAL A 363 -35.98 13.95 -19.77
N THR A 364 -35.85 12.79 -20.38
CA THR A 364 -36.84 12.17 -21.28
C THR A 364 -36.93 10.66 -21.04
N PRO A 365 -37.99 10.14 -20.39
CA PRO A 365 -39.08 10.88 -19.73
C PRO A 365 -38.56 11.62 -18.48
N ASN A 366 -39.17 12.75 -18.09
CA ASN A 366 -38.77 13.50 -16.89
C ASN A 366 -39.12 12.70 -15.62
N LYS A 367 -38.20 11.87 -15.13
CA LYS A 367 -38.42 10.92 -14.04
C LYS A 367 -37.19 10.85 -13.13
N THR A 368 -37.41 10.53 -11.86
CA THR A 368 -36.31 10.20 -10.94
C THR A 368 -35.84 8.78 -11.23
N VAL A 369 -34.56 8.64 -11.58
CA VAL A 369 -33.91 7.36 -11.90
C VAL A 369 -33.49 6.65 -10.61
N GLY A 370 -32.91 7.40 -9.68
CA GLY A 370 -32.49 6.91 -8.37
C GLY A 370 -32.29 8.06 -7.39
N ARG A 371 -32.36 7.77 -6.09
CA ARG A 371 -32.17 8.74 -5.01
C ARG A 371 -31.44 8.10 -3.83
N VAL A 372 -30.52 8.85 -3.24
CA VAL A 372 -29.84 8.51 -1.99
C VAL A 372 -30.05 9.63 -0.97
N LEU A 373 -30.18 9.26 0.30
CA LEU A 373 -30.26 10.17 1.43
C LEU A 373 -29.04 9.90 2.32
N ILE A 374 -28.21 10.91 2.52
CA ILE A 374 -26.96 10.82 3.26
C ILE A 374 -27.10 11.68 4.51
N ASN A 375 -27.13 11.05 5.68
CA ASN A 375 -27.11 11.77 6.94
C ASN A 375 -25.69 12.30 7.19
N LEU A 376 -25.53 13.61 7.32
CA LEU A 376 -24.20 14.22 7.42
C LEU A 376 -23.57 14.09 8.83
N SER A 377 -24.33 13.69 9.86
CA SER A 377 -23.76 13.32 11.17
C SER A 377 -22.87 12.07 11.10
N THR A 378 -23.16 11.15 10.17
CA THR A 378 -22.46 9.86 10.04
C THR A 378 -21.27 9.93 9.07
N VAL A 379 -21.04 11.10 8.47
CA VAL A 379 -19.94 11.37 7.55
C VAL A 379 -18.89 12.21 8.28
N ASN A 380 -17.66 11.72 8.39
CA ASN A 380 -16.58 12.45 9.05
C ASN A 380 -16.00 13.54 8.14
N ILE A 381 -16.64 14.72 8.14
CA ILE A 381 -16.24 15.88 7.31
C ILE A 381 -15.04 16.63 7.95
N ALA A 382 -14.74 16.41 9.24
CA ALA A 382 -13.64 17.06 9.97
C ALA A 382 -12.24 16.52 9.65
N ALA A 383 -12.13 15.47 8.83
CA ALA A 383 -10.84 14.88 8.45
C ALA A 383 -10.18 15.66 7.30
N THR A 384 -9.92 16.96 7.50
CA THR A 384 -8.83 17.62 6.78
C THR A 384 -7.62 17.70 7.71
N THR A 385 -7.08 16.54 8.06
CA THR A 385 -5.66 16.49 8.40
C THR A 385 -4.93 16.47 7.06
N THR A 386 -3.95 17.36 6.88
CA THR A 386 -2.85 17.18 5.94
C THR A 386 -2.06 15.92 6.32
N ALA A 387 -2.69 14.77 6.20
CA ALA A 387 -2.10 13.46 6.20
C ALA A 387 -2.39 12.92 4.81
N CYS A 388 -1.34 12.59 4.06
CA CYS A 388 -1.49 11.86 2.81
C CYS A 388 -2.45 10.70 3.06
N ASN A 389 -3.55 10.70 2.32
CA ASN A 389 -4.59 9.67 2.32
C ASN A 389 -3.91 8.28 2.43
N PRO A 390 -4.25 7.41 3.40
CA PRO A 390 -3.63 6.09 3.49
C PRO A 390 -3.86 5.27 2.20
N GLU A 391 -4.91 5.58 1.42
CA GLU A 391 -5.08 5.07 0.07
C GLU A 391 -4.05 5.63 -0.93
N CYS A 392 -3.64 6.91 -0.83
CA CYS A 392 -2.52 7.45 -1.62
C CYS A 392 -1.17 6.88 -1.17
N LEU A 393 -0.96 6.60 0.12
CA LEU A 393 0.26 5.95 0.59
C LEU A 393 0.35 4.53 0.03
N ILE A 394 -0.73 3.76 0.13
CA ILE A 394 -0.81 2.40 -0.41
C ILE A 394 -0.70 2.42 -1.95
N PHE A 395 -1.43 3.29 -2.66
CA PHE A 395 -1.35 3.42 -4.13
C PHE A 395 0.02 3.96 -4.59
N ALA A 396 0.63 4.90 -3.88
CA ALA A 396 1.99 5.37 -4.16
C ALA A 396 3.06 4.32 -3.84
N THR A 397 2.82 3.40 -2.89
CA THR A 397 3.76 2.29 -2.57
C THR A 397 3.53 1.04 -3.39
N LYS A 398 2.32 0.80 -3.93
CA LYS A 398 1.94 -0.44 -4.64
C LYS A 398 1.98 -0.27 -6.17
N THR A 399 1.73 0.93 -6.68
CA THR A 399 1.67 1.21 -8.13
C THR A 399 2.97 1.85 -8.67
N ARG A 400 3.77 2.49 -7.81
CA ARG A 400 5.01 3.22 -8.19
C ARG A 400 6.32 2.40 -8.30
N PRO A 401 6.50 1.25 -7.60
CA PRO A 401 7.76 0.48 -7.73
C PRO A 401 7.93 -0.21 -9.08
N HIS A 402 6.84 -0.45 -9.81
CA HIS A 402 6.89 -1.06 -11.13
C HIS A 402 7.66 -0.19 -12.15
N ILE A 403 7.59 1.14 -12.04
CA ILE A 403 8.27 2.05 -12.98
C ILE A 403 9.80 1.97 -12.83
N PHE A 404 10.32 2.03 -11.59
CA PHE A 404 11.76 1.92 -11.34
C PHE A 404 12.31 0.53 -11.64
N GLN A 405 11.50 -0.50 -11.43
CA GLN A 405 11.88 -1.87 -11.77
C GLN A 405 11.88 -2.12 -13.29
N ILE A 406 10.96 -1.51 -14.03
CA ILE A 406 10.98 -1.50 -15.51
C ILE A 406 12.18 -0.71 -16.02
N PHE A 407 12.50 0.45 -15.44
CA PHE A 407 13.63 1.27 -15.85
C PHE A 407 14.98 0.57 -15.58
N GLY A 408 15.16 0.00 -14.39
CA GLY A 408 16.35 -0.80 -14.06
C GLY A 408 16.47 -2.05 -14.93
N GLY A 409 15.35 -2.74 -15.20
CA GLY A 409 15.29 -3.87 -16.11
C GLY A 409 15.62 -3.49 -17.56
N ALA A 410 15.17 -2.32 -18.02
CA ALA A 410 15.47 -1.80 -19.35
C ALA A 410 16.94 -1.41 -19.51
N ILE A 411 17.56 -0.77 -18.51
CA ILE A 411 19.00 -0.46 -18.53
C ILE A 411 19.83 -1.75 -18.53
N LEU A 412 19.48 -2.71 -17.67
CA LEU A 412 20.17 -4.00 -17.59
C LEU A 412 19.99 -4.80 -18.90
N GLY A 413 18.78 -4.83 -19.44
CA GLY A 413 18.46 -5.46 -20.71
C GLY A 413 19.20 -4.81 -21.88
N LEU A 414 19.27 -3.47 -21.92
CA LEU A 414 20.05 -2.73 -22.92
C LEU A 414 21.54 -3.03 -22.79
N ALA A 415 22.09 -3.08 -21.57
CA ALA A 415 23.50 -3.38 -21.34
C ALA A 415 23.85 -4.83 -21.76
N ILE A 416 22.99 -5.80 -21.45
CA ILE A 416 23.15 -7.20 -21.86
C ILE A 416 22.98 -7.36 -23.37
N TRP A 417 21.98 -6.71 -23.97
CA TRP A 417 21.75 -6.76 -25.41
C TRP A 417 22.92 -6.15 -26.18
N LEU A 418 23.41 -4.98 -25.76
CA LEU A 418 24.63 -4.39 -26.30
C LEU A 418 25.80 -5.38 -26.20
N ARG A 419 25.93 -6.11 -25.10
CA ARG A 419 27.01 -7.09 -24.92
C ARG A 419 26.88 -8.33 -25.80
N VAL A 420 25.66 -8.85 -26.01
CA VAL A 420 25.41 -10.12 -26.70
C VAL A 420 25.31 -9.94 -28.22
N ASP A 421 24.64 -8.88 -28.67
CA ASP A 421 24.29 -8.66 -30.08
C ASP A 421 24.96 -7.40 -30.68
N GLY A 422 25.71 -6.65 -29.86
CA GLY A 422 26.43 -5.45 -30.28
C GLY A 422 27.55 -5.66 -31.29
N ASN A 423 27.91 -6.91 -31.64
CA ASN A 423 28.82 -7.17 -32.76
C ASN A 423 28.27 -6.62 -34.10
N SER A 424 26.95 -6.51 -34.24
CA SER A 424 26.28 -5.94 -35.42
C SER A 424 26.30 -4.40 -35.43
N LEU A 425 26.40 -3.77 -34.26
CA LEU A 425 26.53 -2.32 -34.06
C LEU A 425 28.00 -1.86 -33.90
N GLY A 426 28.92 -2.79 -33.62
CA GLY A 426 30.34 -2.56 -33.39
C GLY A 426 31.12 -2.10 -34.63
N VAL A 427 30.50 -2.15 -35.81
CA VAL A 427 31.02 -1.50 -37.04
C VAL A 427 30.80 0.02 -37.01
N LEU A 428 29.86 0.52 -36.20
CA LEU A 428 29.50 1.94 -36.09
C LEU A 428 29.97 2.59 -34.77
N VAL A 429 30.32 1.81 -33.74
CA VAL A 429 30.68 2.33 -32.41
C VAL A 429 31.94 1.64 -31.87
N ASP A 430 32.95 2.47 -31.61
CA ASP A 430 34.32 2.11 -31.26
C ASP A 430 34.45 1.25 -29.98
N GLU A 431 35.42 0.34 -29.90
CA GLU A 431 35.57 -0.66 -28.81
C GLU A 431 35.81 -0.13 -27.37
N SER A 432 35.71 1.16 -27.14
CA SER A 432 35.56 1.72 -25.79
C SER A 432 34.17 1.43 -25.18
N TRP A 433 33.21 0.96 -25.99
CA TRP A 433 31.86 0.61 -25.55
C TRP A 433 31.82 -0.60 -24.60
N TYR A 434 32.80 -1.52 -24.65
CA TYR A 434 32.85 -2.67 -23.75
C TYR A 434 32.96 -2.22 -22.28
N VAL A 435 33.84 -1.26 -21.98
CA VAL A 435 33.99 -0.74 -20.62
C VAL A 435 32.73 -0.01 -20.16
N ALA A 436 32.14 0.81 -21.03
CA ALA A 436 30.90 1.50 -20.74
C ALA A 436 29.73 0.52 -20.49
N SER A 437 29.65 -0.59 -21.23
CA SER A 437 28.61 -1.61 -21.03
C SER A 437 28.77 -2.37 -19.72
N TYR A 438 29.99 -2.68 -19.27
CA TYR A 438 30.21 -3.28 -17.95
C TYR A 438 29.82 -2.33 -16.80
N ILE A 439 30.12 -1.04 -16.92
CA ILE A 439 29.71 -0.02 -15.93
C ILE A 439 28.18 0.10 -15.90
N MET A 440 27.53 0.20 -17.07
CA MET A 440 26.07 0.26 -17.19
C MET A 440 25.39 -1.00 -16.62
N MET A 441 25.97 -2.18 -16.85
CA MET A 441 25.46 -3.44 -16.31
C MET A 441 25.57 -3.48 -14.78
N GLY A 442 26.69 -3.03 -14.22
CA GLY A 442 26.89 -2.96 -12.76
C GLY A 442 25.91 -1.98 -12.10
N VAL A 443 25.85 -0.75 -12.60
CA VAL A 443 24.95 0.29 -12.08
C VAL A 443 23.48 -0.13 -12.25
N GLY A 444 23.09 -0.63 -13.43
CA GLY A 444 21.74 -1.11 -13.69
C GLY A 444 21.34 -2.29 -12.81
N GLY A 445 22.26 -3.22 -12.56
CA GLY A 445 22.04 -4.36 -11.67
C GLY A 445 21.79 -3.95 -10.21
N VAL A 446 22.60 -3.01 -9.70
CA VAL A 446 22.42 -2.48 -8.33
C VAL A 446 21.08 -1.76 -8.19
N ILE A 447 20.74 -0.88 -9.14
CA ILE A 447 19.45 -0.16 -9.14
C ILE A 447 18.27 -1.14 -9.19
N PHE A 448 18.35 -2.17 -10.04
CA PHE A 448 17.32 -3.20 -10.14
C PHE A 448 17.13 -3.96 -8.82
N LEU A 449 18.21 -4.36 -8.15
CA LEU A 449 18.14 -5.07 -6.87
C LEU A 449 17.53 -4.22 -5.76
N ILE A 450 17.92 -2.95 -5.66
CA ILE A 450 17.37 -2.01 -4.66
C ILE A 450 15.88 -1.77 -4.95
N ALA A 451 15.52 -1.54 -6.21
CA ALA A 451 14.13 -1.37 -6.62
C ALA A 451 13.28 -2.62 -6.34
N PHE A 452 13.84 -3.82 -6.59
CA PHE A 452 13.21 -5.09 -6.27
C PHE A 452 12.93 -5.21 -4.76
N MET A 453 13.93 -4.91 -3.91
CA MET A 453 13.76 -4.97 -2.45
C MET A 453 12.72 -3.99 -1.95
N GLY A 454 12.70 -2.75 -2.45
CA GLY A 454 11.69 -1.74 -2.10
C GLY A 454 10.28 -2.14 -2.54
N CYS A 455 10.14 -2.63 -3.78
CA CYS A 455 8.88 -3.10 -4.36
C CYS A 455 8.31 -4.30 -3.62
N PHE A 456 9.06 -5.41 -3.56
CA PHE A 456 8.61 -6.65 -2.92
C PHE A 456 8.48 -6.49 -1.40
N GLY A 457 9.32 -5.66 -0.79
CA GLY A 457 9.20 -5.28 0.61
C GLY A 457 7.87 -4.60 0.92
N ALA A 458 7.42 -3.69 0.04
CA ALA A 458 6.12 -3.04 0.18
C ALA A 458 4.94 -3.98 -0.14
N ILE A 459 5.00 -4.76 -1.23
CA ILE A 459 3.91 -5.66 -1.66
C ILE A 459 3.66 -6.78 -0.66
N ARG A 460 4.74 -7.39 -0.14
CA ARG A 460 4.65 -8.50 0.82
C ARG A 460 4.64 -8.05 2.28
N GLU A 461 4.60 -6.73 2.52
CA GLU A 461 4.69 -6.14 3.86
C GLU A 461 5.87 -6.71 4.68
N SER A 462 6.97 -7.02 3.99
CA SER A 462 8.12 -7.71 4.59
C SER A 462 9.05 -6.70 5.25
N THR A 463 9.04 -6.70 6.58
CA THR A 463 9.89 -5.79 7.38
C THR A 463 11.39 -5.98 7.14
N CYS A 464 11.83 -7.19 6.78
CA CYS A 464 13.23 -7.47 6.48
C CYS A 464 13.65 -6.85 5.14
N LEU A 465 12.90 -7.10 4.05
CA LEU A 465 13.20 -6.52 2.73
C LEU A 465 13.13 -5.00 2.74
N LEU A 466 12.11 -4.45 3.41
CA LEU A 466 11.92 -3.01 3.51
C LEU A 466 13.01 -2.34 4.38
N GLY A 467 13.50 -3.03 5.41
CA GLY A 467 14.66 -2.60 6.20
C GLY A 467 15.98 -2.65 5.42
N MET A 468 16.20 -3.69 4.60
CA MET A 468 17.37 -3.78 3.71
C MET A 468 17.36 -2.66 2.66
N TYR A 469 16.20 -2.37 2.06
CA TYR A 469 16.02 -1.23 1.15
C TYR A 469 16.42 0.10 1.81
N PHE A 470 15.91 0.37 3.02
CA PHE A 470 16.28 1.56 3.78
C PHE A 470 17.80 1.66 4.03
N ALA A 471 18.42 0.55 4.43
CA ALA A 471 19.86 0.53 4.71
C ALA A 471 20.70 0.85 3.46
N PHE A 472 20.36 0.28 2.30
CA PHE A 472 21.06 0.57 1.05
C PHE A 472 20.88 2.02 0.60
N MET A 473 19.66 2.57 0.67
CA MET A 473 19.40 3.97 0.33
C MET A 473 20.17 4.92 1.25
N LEU A 474 20.27 4.60 2.54
CA LEU A 474 21.05 5.39 3.50
C LEU A 474 22.55 5.37 3.17
N VAL A 475 23.11 4.22 2.80
CA VAL A 475 24.53 4.11 2.42
C VAL A 475 24.82 4.91 1.16
N ILE A 476 23.93 4.86 0.15
CA ILE A 476 24.09 5.64 -1.08
C ILE A 476 24.02 7.14 -0.78
N PHE A 477 23.02 7.59 -0.02
CA PHE A 477 22.87 8.99 0.38
C PHE A 477 24.10 9.53 1.12
N ILE A 478 24.68 8.75 2.04
CA ILE A 478 25.91 9.11 2.73
C ILE A 478 27.09 9.20 1.75
N ALA A 479 27.20 8.26 0.81
CA ALA A 479 28.24 8.26 -0.20
C ALA A 479 28.12 9.47 -1.15
N GLU A 480 26.90 9.87 -1.54
CA GLU A 480 26.64 11.06 -2.35
C GLU A 480 27.09 12.33 -1.65
N ILE A 481 26.70 12.51 -0.37
CA ILE A 481 27.12 13.67 0.42
C ILE A 481 28.63 13.69 0.61
N ALA A 482 29.23 12.55 0.98
CA ALA A 482 30.67 12.45 1.16
C ALA A 482 31.43 12.76 -0.13
N GLY A 483 30.96 12.25 -1.27
CA GLY A 483 31.51 12.52 -2.59
C GLY A 483 31.41 13.99 -2.98
N ALA A 484 30.25 14.62 -2.76
CA ALA A 484 30.02 16.05 -3.04
C ALA A 484 30.93 16.94 -2.18
N ILE A 485 31.05 16.66 -0.89
CA ILE A 485 31.96 17.40 0.01
C ILE A 485 33.41 17.19 -0.42
N TYR A 486 33.81 15.95 -0.70
CA TYR A 486 35.17 15.65 -1.13
C TYR A 486 35.52 16.40 -2.43
N ALA A 487 34.63 16.38 -3.42
CA ALA A 487 34.81 17.07 -4.69
C ALA A 487 34.89 18.60 -4.53
N GLY A 488 34.04 19.17 -3.66
CA GLY A 488 34.04 20.61 -3.38
C GLY A 488 35.30 21.08 -2.66
N VAL A 489 35.70 20.38 -1.60
CA VAL A 489 36.87 20.75 -0.77
C VAL A 489 38.18 20.52 -1.53
N ASN A 490 38.27 19.44 -2.29
CA ASN A 490 39.51 19.04 -2.96
C ASN A 490 39.56 19.41 -4.45
N ARG A 491 38.75 20.38 -4.92
CA ARG A 491 38.70 20.80 -6.34
C ARG A 491 40.10 20.99 -6.94
N LEU A 492 40.98 21.75 -6.27
CA LEU A 492 42.34 22.03 -6.74
C LEU A 492 43.22 20.77 -6.82
N ARG A 493 43.03 19.83 -5.88
CA ARG A 493 43.80 18.59 -5.83
C ARG A 493 43.33 17.61 -6.92
N ILE A 494 42.03 17.52 -7.14
CA ILE A 494 41.42 16.73 -8.22
C ILE A 494 41.90 17.24 -9.57
N GLU A 495 41.89 18.56 -9.79
CA GLU A 495 42.43 19.18 -10.99
C GLU A 495 43.89 18.78 -11.25
N ALA A 496 44.77 18.89 -10.25
CA ALA A 496 46.17 18.53 -10.38
C ALA A 496 46.37 17.03 -10.69
N GLU A 497 45.60 16.17 -10.02
CA GLU A 497 45.68 14.72 -10.22
C GLU A 497 45.17 14.30 -11.61
N VAL A 498 44.08 14.90 -12.08
CA VAL A 498 43.53 14.66 -13.43
C VAL A 498 44.54 15.09 -14.50
N LYS A 499 45.13 16.29 -14.40
CA LYS A 499 46.17 16.74 -15.33
C LYS A 499 47.35 15.76 -15.36
N THR A 500 47.84 15.34 -14.19
CA THR A 500 48.97 14.41 -14.08
C THR A 500 48.67 13.05 -14.73
N ARG A 501 47.49 12.48 -14.46
CA ARG A 501 47.07 11.19 -15.03
C ARG A 501 46.90 11.26 -16.55
N LEU A 502 46.25 12.31 -17.06
CA LEU A 502 46.11 12.53 -18.50
C LEU A 502 47.47 12.70 -19.19
N THR A 503 48.41 13.41 -18.57
CA THR A 503 49.76 13.57 -19.10
C THR A 503 50.49 12.23 -19.15
N ALA A 504 50.41 11.42 -18.09
CA ALA A 504 51.01 10.09 -18.06
C ALA A 504 50.39 9.14 -19.12
N ASP A 505 49.08 9.19 -19.31
CA ASP A 505 48.40 8.36 -20.32
C ASP A 505 48.85 8.72 -21.75
N ILE A 506 48.97 10.02 -22.05
CA ILE A 506 49.49 10.51 -23.33
C ILE A 506 50.98 10.14 -23.52
N GLN A 507 51.80 10.28 -22.46
CA GLN A 507 53.24 10.03 -22.54
C GLN A 507 53.58 8.54 -22.68
N ASP A 508 52.94 7.69 -21.88
CA ASP A 508 53.39 6.31 -21.68
C ASP A 508 52.53 5.25 -22.36
N LYS A 509 51.27 5.56 -22.71
CA LYS A 509 50.27 4.56 -23.13
C LYS A 509 49.64 4.83 -24.49
N TYR A 510 49.74 6.04 -25.01
CA TYR A 510 49.24 6.35 -26.35
C TYR A 510 50.00 5.58 -27.44
N ASN A 511 49.25 4.97 -28.36
CA ASN A 511 49.74 4.12 -29.45
C ASN A 511 50.67 2.98 -28.97
N GLN A 512 50.43 2.47 -27.76
CA GLN A 512 51.19 1.34 -27.20
C GLN A 512 50.37 0.04 -27.24
N GLN A 513 51.05 -1.09 -27.40
CA GLN A 513 50.41 -2.41 -27.38
C GLN A 513 49.67 -2.64 -26.04
N GLY A 514 48.41 -3.10 -26.12
CA GLY A 514 47.56 -3.33 -24.96
C GLY A 514 46.77 -2.11 -24.46
N PHE A 515 47.04 -0.91 -24.99
CA PHE A 515 46.39 0.35 -24.56
C PHE A 515 45.58 1.05 -25.68
N ASN A 516 45.07 0.28 -26.64
CA ASN A 516 44.28 0.80 -27.77
C ASN A 516 43.02 1.58 -27.33
N ALA A 517 42.45 1.26 -26.17
CA ALA A 517 41.32 2.00 -25.61
C ALA A 517 41.70 3.44 -25.21
N ILE A 518 42.90 3.62 -24.65
CA ILE A 518 43.41 4.96 -24.26
C ILE A 518 43.69 5.79 -25.50
N THR A 519 44.32 5.19 -26.52
CA THR A 519 44.60 5.84 -27.81
C THR A 519 43.33 6.42 -28.42
N ARG A 520 42.27 5.61 -28.51
CA ARG A 520 40.98 6.05 -29.09
C ARG A 520 40.23 7.05 -28.22
N ALA A 521 40.30 6.92 -26.89
CA ALA A 521 39.72 7.91 -25.99
C ALA A 521 40.39 9.28 -26.18
N VAL A 522 41.72 9.32 -26.29
CA VAL A 522 42.48 10.56 -26.55
C VAL A 522 42.12 11.13 -27.92
N ASP A 523 42.07 10.31 -28.98
CA ASP A 523 41.72 10.75 -30.33
C ASP A 523 40.29 11.32 -30.40
N TYR A 524 39.33 10.65 -29.75
CA TYR A 524 37.95 11.10 -29.66
C TYR A 524 37.83 12.45 -28.94
N VAL A 525 38.50 12.61 -27.81
CA VAL A 525 38.48 13.88 -27.06
C VAL A 525 39.09 15.01 -27.88
N GLN A 526 40.25 14.78 -28.51
CA GLN A 526 40.95 15.80 -29.30
C GLN A 526 40.14 16.26 -30.51
N THR A 527 39.55 15.30 -31.25
CA THR A 527 38.70 15.59 -32.41
C THR A 527 37.36 16.23 -32.03
N SER A 528 36.72 15.76 -30.96
CA SER A 528 35.40 16.27 -30.53
C SER A 528 35.49 17.66 -29.90
N LEU A 529 36.54 17.91 -29.12
CA LEU A 529 36.74 19.19 -28.42
C LEU A 529 37.65 20.17 -29.17
N LYS A 530 38.17 19.77 -30.35
CA LYS A 530 39.07 20.58 -31.18
C LYS A 530 40.26 21.12 -30.39
N CYS A 531 40.96 20.22 -29.72
CA CYS A 531 42.05 20.50 -28.79
C CYS A 531 43.22 19.53 -29.02
N CYS A 532 44.40 19.83 -28.48
CA CYS A 532 45.55 18.93 -28.56
C CYS A 532 46.39 18.92 -27.28
N GLY A 533 46.78 17.73 -26.84
CA GLY A 533 47.50 17.52 -25.58
C GLY A 533 46.64 17.81 -24.35
N VAL A 534 47.26 17.85 -23.16
CA VAL A 534 46.54 18.08 -21.90
C VAL A 534 46.31 19.57 -21.69
N THR A 535 47.39 20.34 -21.57
CA THR A 535 47.37 21.81 -21.45
C THR A 535 47.80 22.48 -22.73
N THR A 536 48.72 21.85 -23.47
CA THR A 536 49.27 22.35 -24.74
C THR A 536 49.70 21.19 -25.63
N PRO A 537 49.88 21.42 -26.95
CA PRO A 537 50.44 20.43 -27.87
C PRO A 537 51.84 19.96 -27.49
N ASP A 538 52.60 20.79 -26.77
CA ASP A 538 53.94 20.45 -26.25
C ASP A 538 53.94 19.25 -25.30
N ASN A 539 52.80 18.88 -24.70
CA ASN A 539 52.71 17.68 -23.86
C ASN A 539 53.06 16.39 -24.62
N TRP A 540 53.04 16.40 -25.95
CA TRP A 540 53.45 15.27 -26.78
C TRP A 540 54.97 15.11 -26.93
N ARG A 541 55.76 16.15 -26.66
CA ARG A 541 57.21 16.20 -26.95
C ARG A 541 57.99 15.04 -26.34
N ASP A 542 57.69 14.71 -25.09
CA ASP A 542 58.38 13.66 -24.32
C ASP A 542 57.62 12.33 -24.31
N SER A 543 56.63 12.15 -25.20
CA SER A 543 55.85 10.92 -25.29
C SER A 543 56.61 9.81 -26.03
N LYS A 544 56.29 8.55 -25.72
CA LYS A 544 56.78 7.38 -26.49
C LYS A 544 56.35 7.43 -27.95
N PHE A 545 55.20 8.05 -28.23
CA PHE A 545 54.73 8.31 -29.59
C PHE A 545 55.67 9.25 -30.35
N ALA A 546 56.01 10.41 -29.78
CA ALA A 546 56.93 11.35 -30.41
C ALA A 546 58.34 10.74 -30.59
N ALA A 547 58.80 9.94 -29.63
CA ALA A 547 60.08 9.22 -29.74
C ALA A 547 60.11 8.18 -30.88
N SER A 548 58.96 7.69 -31.33
CA SER A 548 58.84 6.74 -32.44
C SER A 548 58.90 7.38 -33.84
N ILE A 549 58.88 8.73 -33.92
CA ILE A 549 58.89 9.49 -35.17
C ILE A 549 60.27 10.14 -35.40
N THR A 550 60.87 9.92 -36.56
CA THR A 550 62.13 10.58 -36.97
C THR A 550 61.88 12.04 -37.40
N ALA A 551 62.31 13.00 -36.57
CA ALA A 551 61.91 14.42 -36.60
C ALA A 551 62.86 15.39 -37.34
N ALA A 552 63.55 14.98 -38.41
CA ALA A 552 64.61 15.81 -39.02
C ALA A 552 64.14 17.17 -39.60
N THR A 553 62.84 17.36 -39.85
CA THR A 553 62.26 18.56 -40.51
C THR A 553 60.94 19.04 -39.90
N ILE A 554 60.66 18.70 -38.63
CA ILE A 554 59.40 19.07 -37.96
C ILE A 554 59.64 20.28 -37.05
N ASN A 555 59.00 21.42 -37.36
CA ASN A 555 58.87 22.54 -36.43
C ASN A 555 57.71 22.25 -35.45
N GLY A 556 58.03 21.89 -34.19
CA GLY A 556 57.07 21.47 -33.14
C GLY A 556 57.15 19.97 -32.83
N PRO A 557 56.57 19.47 -31.71
CA PRO A 557 56.56 18.04 -31.42
C PRO A 557 55.66 17.27 -32.42
N PRO A 558 55.99 16.01 -32.75
CA PRO A 558 55.06 15.12 -33.42
C PRO A 558 53.81 14.95 -32.55
N VAL A 559 52.64 15.10 -33.16
CA VAL A 559 51.34 14.92 -32.49
C VAL A 559 50.50 13.91 -33.28
N PRO A 560 49.49 13.29 -32.68
CA PRO A 560 48.52 12.49 -33.41
C PRO A 560 47.72 13.29 -34.44
N ASP A 561 47.20 12.60 -35.44
CA ASP A 561 46.36 13.22 -36.47
C ASP A 561 45.02 13.73 -35.93
N SER A 562 44.56 13.21 -34.78
CA SER A 562 43.41 13.75 -34.04
C SER A 562 43.59 15.20 -33.59
N CYS A 563 44.82 15.71 -33.54
CA CYS A 563 45.14 17.09 -33.20
C CYS A 563 45.06 18.06 -34.40
N CYS A 564 44.79 17.59 -35.62
CA CYS A 564 44.83 18.42 -36.81
C CYS A 564 43.54 19.21 -37.06
N ILE A 565 43.68 20.42 -37.61
CA ILE A 565 42.57 21.36 -37.86
C ILE A 565 41.80 21.03 -39.15
N SER A 566 42.47 20.44 -40.16
CA SER A 566 41.93 20.20 -41.51
C SER A 566 41.38 18.77 -41.70
N SER A 567 40.51 18.58 -42.71
CA SER A 567 39.90 17.30 -43.09
C SER A 567 40.85 16.32 -43.79
N GLN A 568 42.08 16.71 -44.12
CA GLN A 568 43.14 15.77 -44.48
C GLN A 568 43.77 15.18 -43.20
N LYS A 569 43.09 14.16 -42.66
CA LYS A 569 43.49 13.46 -41.43
C LYS A 569 44.70 12.53 -41.59
N ASN A 570 45.23 12.33 -42.79
CA ASN A 570 46.30 11.36 -42.98
C ASN A 570 47.66 12.01 -42.74
N ASP A 571 48.29 11.65 -41.63
CA ASP A 571 49.68 11.96 -41.25
C ASP A 571 50.00 13.45 -41.01
N CYS A 572 49.00 14.33 -40.96
CA CYS A 572 49.14 15.77 -40.72
C CYS A 572 49.89 16.12 -39.42
N GLY A 573 49.80 15.25 -38.40
CA GLY A 573 50.48 15.42 -37.12
C GLY A 573 52.00 15.22 -37.19
N ILE A 574 52.45 14.47 -38.21
CA ILE A 574 53.84 14.01 -38.38
C ILE A 574 54.51 14.52 -39.67
N GLN A 575 53.79 15.21 -40.57
CA GLN A 575 54.38 15.76 -41.80
C GLN A 575 55.45 16.84 -41.52
N PRO A 576 56.47 16.98 -42.39
CA PRO A 576 57.47 18.03 -42.30
C PRO A 576 56.85 19.42 -42.32
N ARG A 577 57.32 20.32 -41.44
CA ARG A 577 56.80 21.69 -41.33
C ARG A 577 57.93 22.68 -41.61
N PRO A 578 57.92 23.42 -42.73
CA PRO A 578 59.03 24.29 -43.11
C PRO A 578 59.13 25.56 -42.27
N THR A 579 58.04 26.00 -41.63
CA THR A 579 58.03 27.18 -40.75
C THR A 579 57.33 26.87 -39.41
N PRO A 580 57.67 27.59 -38.32
CA PRO A 580 56.95 27.50 -37.05
C PRO A 580 55.48 27.95 -37.16
N GLN A 581 55.15 28.87 -38.06
CA GLN A 581 53.77 29.32 -38.29
C GLN A 581 52.89 28.20 -38.85
N ALA A 582 53.45 27.32 -39.69
CA ALA A 582 52.73 26.15 -40.21
C ALA A 582 52.27 25.19 -39.09
N TYR A 583 52.97 25.15 -37.95
CA TYR A 583 52.52 24.37 -36.78
C TYR A 583 51.22 24.92 -36.20
N ASN A 584 51.14 26.24 -36.03
CA ASN A 584 50.01 26.92 -35.41
C ASN A 584 48.74 26.90 -36.27
N GLU A 585 48.90 26.86 -37.59
CA GLU A 585 47.79 26.82 -38.56
C GLU A 585 47.26 25.39 -38.82
N THR A 586 48.07 24.36 -38.53
CA THR A 586 47.72 22.96 -38.83
C THR A 586 47.25 22.19 -37.60
N ILE A 587 47.73 22.55 -36.40
CA ILE A 587 47.49 21.82 -35.15
C ILE A 587 46.69 22.68 -34.16
N TYR A 588 45.71 22.08 -33.47
CA TYR A 588 44.97 22.76 -32.40
C TYR A 588 45.92 23.22 -31.29
N GLN A 589 45.98 24.52 -31.04
CA GLN A 589 46.89 25.10 -30.03
C GLN A 589 46.35 25.07 -28.60
N GLN A 590 45.04 24.86 -28.44
CA GLN A 590 44.41 24.81 -27.12
C GLN A 590 44.48 23.39 -26.54
N GLY A 591 44.93 23.27 -25.29
CA GLY A 591 44.89 22.00 -24.56
C GLY A 591 43.47 21.48 -24.34
N CYS A 592 43.34 20.17 -24.19
CA CYS A 592 42.04 19.56 -23.95
C CYS A 592 41.51 19.77 -22.53
N TYR A 593 42.38 19.84 -21.51
CA TYR A 593 41.96 20.05 -20.13
C TYR A 593 41.19 21.37 -19.93
N PRO A 594 41.67 22.56 -20.38
CA PRO A 594 40.91 23.80 -20.26
C PRO A 594 39.54 23.75 -20.96
N ARG A 595 39.43 22.98 -22.05
CA ARG A 595 38.16 22.79 -22.77
C ARG A 595 37.21 21.89 -22.00
N ILE A 596 37.72 20.82 -21.40
CA ILE A 596 36.98 19.94 -20.50
C ILE A 596 36.52 20.70 -19.27
N GLU A 597 37.39 21.50 -18.65
CA GLU A 597 37.07 22.33 -17.50
C GLU A 597 35.95 23.33 -17.83
N GLN A 598 36.02 23.99 -18.98
CA GLN A 598 34.95 24.89 -19.42
C GLN A 598 33.60 24.18 -19.60
N ILE A 599 33.61 22.96 -20.16
CA ILE A 599 32.39 22.15 -20.32
C ILE A 599 31.86 21.70 -18.96
N ILE A 600 32.75 21.29 -18.05
CA ILE A 600 32.38 20.89 -16.69
C ILE A 600 31.77 22.07 -15.95
N ASP A 601 32.39 23.25 -15.96
CA ASP A 601 31.86 24.44 -15.28
C ASP A 601 30.49 24.86 -15.84
N GLN A 602 30.29 24.78 -17.16
CA GLN A 602 28.98 25.04 -17.77
C GLN A 602 27.93 24.00 -17.40
N SER A 603 28.32 22.73 -17.29
CA SER A 603 27.43 21.62 -16.98
C SER A 603 27.23 21.42 -15.46
N LEU A 604 28.08 22.04 -14.63
CA LEU A 604 28.11 21.88 -13.18
C LEU A 604 26.76 22.24 -12.56
N THR A 605 26.14 23.33 -13.04
CA THR A 605 24.81 23.75 -12.58
C THR A 605 23.76 22.67 -12.83
N ILE A 606 23.76 22.05 -14.01
CA ILE A 606 22.83 20.98 -14.36
C ILE A 606 23.11 19.74 -13.50
N ALA A 607 24.38 19.39 -13.32
CA ALA A 607 24.78 18.27 -12.48
C ALA A 607 24.33 18.45 -11.02
N ILE A 608 24.46 19.65 -10.46
CA ILE A 608 23.98 19.98 -9.11
C ILE A 608 22.45 19.82 -9.01
N ILE A 609 21.70 20.25 -10.05
CA ILE A 609 20.24 20.08 -10.09
C ILE A 609 19.86 18.60 -10.12
N ILE A 610 20.54 17.79 -10.93
CA ILE A 610 20.29 16.35 -11.01
C ILE A 610 20.60 15.68 -9.66
N LEU A 611 21.78 15.94 -9.08
CA LEU A 611 22.20 15.34 -7.81
C LEU A 611 21.28 15.74 -6.65
N SER A 612 20.86 17.01 -6.58
CA SER A 612 19.90 17.45 -5.57
C SER A 612 18.52 16.81 -5.76
N SER A 613 18.07 16.62 -6.99
CA SER A 613 16.80 15.93 -7.28
C SER A 613 16.85 14.45 -6.87
N VAL A 614 17.97 13.77 -7.13
CA VAL A 614 18.20 12.38 -6.68
C VAL A 614 18.15 12.31 -5.16
N ALA A 615 18.90 13.16 -4.45
CA ALA A 615 18.89 13.22 -2.99
C ALA A 615 17.48 13.42 -2.39
N VAL A 616 16.65 14.26 -3.01
CA VAL A 616 15.24 14.45 -2.58
C VAL A 616 14.44 13.16 -2.76
N ILE A 617 14.59 12.47 -3.90
CA ILE A 617 13.91 11.20 -4.17
C ILE A 617 14.35 10.13 -3.16
N GLU A 618 15.64 10.07 -2.82
CA GLU A 618 16.16 9.12 -1.83
C GLU A 618 15.57 9.36 -0.44
N VAL A 619 15.52 10.62 0.00
CA VAL A 619 14.91 11.00 1.29
C VAL A 619 13.43 10.66 1.32
N LEU A 620 12.70 10.91 0.23
CA LEU A 620 11.30 10.48 0.11
C LEU A 620 11.18 8.95 0.17
N GLY A 621 12.07 8.21 -0.50
CA GLY A 621 12.12 6.75 -0.43
C GLY A 621 12.36 6.22 0.99
N MET A 622 13.31 6.82 1.71
CA MET A 622 13.64 6.47 3.09
C MET A 622 12.50 6.78 4.06
N THR A 623 11.88 7.96 3.95
CA THR A 623 10.75 8.36 4.81
C THR A 623 9.53 7.47 4.60
N LEU A 624 9.18 7.17 3.34
CA LEU A 624 8.08 6.26 3.00
C LEU A 624 8.35 4.83 3.51
N SER A 625 9.58 4.33 3.32
CA SER A 625 10.00 3.01 3.82
C SER A 625 9.87 2.91 5.34
N MET A 626 10.34 3.93 6.08
CA MET A 626 10.21 3.98 7.53
C MET A 626 8.76 4.11 8.00
N ALA A 627 7.95 4.95 7.35
CA ALA A 627 6.54 5.08 7.67
C ALA A 627 5.81 3.74 7.51
N LEU A 628 6.08 3.02 6.42
CA LEU A 628 5.50 1.70 6.16
C LEU A 628 6.03 0.63 7.15
N LEU A 629 7.32 0.63 7.49
CA LEU A 629 7.89 -0.24 8.53
C LEU A 629 7.22 -0.03 9.89
N VAL A 630 6.99 1.23 10.28
CA VAL A 630 6.31 1.57 11.53
C VAL A 630 4.85 1.14 11.48
N ALA A 631 4.16 1.35 10.36
CA ALA A 631 2.78 0.92 10.18
C ALA A 631 2.64 -0.61 10.30
N ILE A 632 3.50 -1.39 9.62
CA ILE A 632 3.50 -2.85 9.68
C ILE A 632 3.82 -3.34 11.11
N ARG A 633 4.84 -2.75 11.77
CA ARG A 633 5.19 -3.12 13.15
C ARG A 633 4.11 -2.77 14.17
N ARG A 634 3.39 -1.65 13.98
CA ARG A 634 2.25 -1.28 14.82
C ARG A 634 1.07 -2.22 14.60
N GLY A 635 0.81 -2.64 13.35
CA GLY A 635 -0.20 -3.64 13.02
C GLY A 635 0.09 -5.03 13.63
N HIS A 636 1.35 -5.41 13.81
CA HIS A 636 1.76 -6.63 14.53
C HIS A 636 1.89 -6.43 16.06
N GLY A 637 1.82 -5.19 16.54
CA GLY A 637 1.94 -4.83 17.96
C GLY A 637 0.61 -4.78 18.71
N THR A 638 -0.51 -4.94 18.00
CA THR A 638 -1.84 -5.13 18.56
C THR A 638 -2.22 -6.60 18.40
N VAL A 639 -1.77 -7.43 19.34
CA VAL A 639 -2.30 -8.79 19.55
C VAL A 639 -3.17 -8.75 20.78
#